data_AF-A0A6J1LYU5-F1
#
_entry.id   AF-A0A6J1LYU5-F1
#
_cell.length_a   1.000
_cell.length_b   1.000
_cell.length_c   1.000
_cell.angle_alpha   90.00
_cell.angle_beta   90.00
_cell.angle_gamma   90.00
#
_symmetry.space_group_name_H-M   'P 1'
#
loop_
_entity.id
_entity.type
_entity.pdbx_description
1 polymer ?
#
loop_
_entity_poly.entity_id
_entity_poly.type
_entity_poly.pdbx_seq_one_letter_code
_entity_poly.pdbx_strand_id
1 'polypeptide(L)'
;MVHHSNDDAMNKIPLKSSNGLDDEEKNGDELMQDTAAAEEARREQMRANLLAWMKKLTIGLICFIGIALISYVIISLCLSDWSKSSRITNSTVAKTTTPAPATIVGSSTATSAAATDAVADAAPSTPAPTTTIRTTSTTTTTTTTTTTTESTPTTTTTSNPSTSPTLKPFNSTDEQSLPPASVSDGSNMEATTATSEEIAVAGPAVAASTSPTTPPPSAAPILDDGDDKDNKNFTSKLGIYKHAAVCSDMDTCSQIGSNILERNGSAVDATIATMLCNGLLTSQSMGIGGGLIMNIYDRESQQGYQIDAQTVAPYASHQKMFDKDVNSSIIGPLSIAVPGEVMGYHLAYKRFGKLPWRELVEPSLKICETGYRMSMHQALNVEKVWPTIKDNLQYQSVFLNAETGDHHREGAILKPPAKLCNTYKLLAENGPMDFYNGTIAQMLAEDLKELGSIITLDDLDTYTADLRLSVTMPLGNDTLYAVPPVSSGSIVSHILSILEGYNFTRADLADDESYALTIHRITEAMKFGFARRAELGDPRFNDIRELVSQLNNPEYAAQHRAKINDNSVLSGPHEYGAQLSSEDDPYGTSSLAVLAPNGDAVSVTSSINYYFGSGLIGPRTGIILNDCMNDFSLKDNMFGLPQSQANVIDLHKRPMSSQSPMLLADQDGNIRLAIGAAGGSKILGAIVEVAARFLWFGDDLKAAEDAPRFYHQLLPDVLQYDEGRFSENVLSLLRKRGHTLKPLDRHNTAVVCAIGRNATAIYANADGRKRGDVAGF
;
A
#
# COMPACT_ATOMS: atom_id res chain seq x y z
N MET A 1 32.24 13.00 4.88
CA MET A 1 30.95 12.48 5.38
C MET A 1 30.50 13.34 6.54
N VAL A 2 29.28 13.87 6.48
CA VAL A 2 28.58 14.40 7.66
C VAL A 2 27.74 13.26 8.20
N HIS A 3 28.10 12.70 9.36
CA HIS A 3 27.17 11.83 10.08
C HIS A 3 26.06 12.71 10.64
N HIS A 4 24.96 12.81 9.89
CA HIS A 4 23.70 13.30 10.45
C HIS A 4 23.28 12.32 11.54
N SER A 5 23.03 12.82 12.75
CA SER A 5 22.54 11.93 13.81
C SER A 5 21.12 11.48 13.48
N ASN A 6 20.81 10.21 13.76
CA ASN A 6 19.46 9.68 13.66
C ASN A 6 18.45 10.43 14.56
N ASP A 7 18.94 11.23 15.52
CA ASP A 7 18.20 12.29 16.21
C ASP A 7 17.35 13.14 15.25
N ASP A 8 17.90 13.60 14.12
CA ASP A 8 17.22 14.53 13.21
C ASP A 8 16.03 13.89 12.47
N ALA A 9 15.98 12.56 12.38
CA ALA A 9 14.88 11.80 11.79
C ALA A 9 13.67 11.68 12.74
N MET A 10 13.89 11.73 14.06
CA MET A 10 12.85 11.47 15.07
C MET A 10 12.53 12.68 15.98
N ASN A 11 13.51 13.51 16.34
CA ASN A 11 13.35 14.59 17.33
C ASN A 11 12.58 15.83 16.83
N LYS A 12 12.08 15.81 15.58
CA LYS A 12 11.17 16.83 15.03
C LYS A 12 9.69 16.48 15.20
N ILE A 13 9.40 15.34 15.82
CA ILE A 13 8.05 14.85 16.08
C ILE A 13 7.65 15.28 17.51
N PRO A 14 6.73 16.25 17.68
CA PRO A 14 6.24 16.60 19.02
C PRO A 14 5.36 15.47 19.56
N LEU A 15 5.71 14.96 20.74
CA LEU A 15 4.88 13.99 21.46
C LEU A 15 3.53 14.65 21.82
N LYS A 16 2.42 14.01 21.45
CA LYS A 16 1.06 14.37 21.86
C LYS A 16 0.99 14.24 23.38
N SER A 17 0.86 15.35 24.11
CA SER A 17 0.94 15.38 25.57
C SER A 17 -0.22 14.62 26.21
N SER A 18 0.01 13.37 26.58
CA SER A 18 -0.89 12.59 27.43
C SER A 18 -0.82 13.14 28.86
N ASN A 19 -1.74 14.05 29.20
CA ASN A 19 -2.25 14.20 30.57
C ASN A 19 -3.51 15.06 30.60
N GLY A 20 -4.62 14.41 30.95
CA GLY A 20 -5.72 15.02 31.69
C GLY A 20 -5.92 14.17 32.95
N LEU A 21 -6.13 14.84 34.09
CA LEU A 21 -6.14 14.28 35.45
C LEU A 21 -4.76 14.02 36.07
N ASP A 22 -4.34 15.01 36.86
CA ASP A 22 -3.86 14.90 38.25
C ASP A 22 -2.76 13.87 38.60
N ASP A 23 -1.53 14.35 38.77
CA ASP A 23 -0.91 14.46 40.10
C ASP A 23 0.27 15.46 40.09
N GLU A 24 0.53 16.15 41.21
CA GLU A 24 1.65 17.11 41.34
C GLU A 24 2.95 16.45 41.82
N GLU A 25 4.05 16.59 41.08
CA GLU A 25 5.34 16.89 41.73
C GLU A 25 6.29 17.74 40.85
N LYS A 26 7.20 18.47 41.49
CA LYS A 26 7.95 19.58 40.88
C LYS A 26 9.32 19.16 40.35
N ASN A 27 9.67 19.66 39.16
CA ASN A 27 10.90 20.44 38.89
C ASN A 27 11.03 20.75 37.39
N GLY A 28 10.87 22.01 36.96
CA GLY A 28 11.05 22.40 35.55
C GLY A 28 10.63 23.82 35.13
N ASP A 29 10.50 24.77 36.06
CA ASP A 29 9.73 26.02 35.84
C ASP A 29 10.31 27.04 34.83
N GLU A 30 11.54 26.90 34.35
CA GLU A 30 12.20 27.91 33.48
C GLU A 30 12.21 27.60 31.97
N LEU A 31 11.65 26.46 31.53
CA LEU A 31 11.47 26.14 30.09
C LEU A 31 10.01 25.92 29.68
N MET A 32 9.08 25.86 30.65
CA MET A 32 7.66 25.56 30.43
C MET A 32 6.79 26.78 30.15
N GLN A 33 7.26 28.00 30.45
CA GLN A 33 6.45 29.22 30.29
C GLN A 33 6.40 29.72 28.84
N ASP A 34 7.51 29.70 28.10
CA ASP A 34 7.57 30.21 26.71
C ASP A 34 6.70 29.39 25.74
N THR A 35 6.66 28.06 25.90
CA THR A 35 5.85 27.17 25.04
C THR A 35 4.36 27.33 25.33
N ALA A 36 3.96 27.35 26.61
CA ALA A 36 2.58 27.59 27.01
C ALA A 36 2.08 28.97 26.54
N ALA A 37 2.88 30.03 26.75
CA ALA A 37 2.55 31.39 26.32
C ALA A 37 2.47 31.50 24.78
N ALA A 38 3.36 30.84 24.03
CA ALA A 38 3.31 30.82 22.57
C ALA A 38 2.07 30.10 22.03
N GLU A 39 1.61 29.03 22.69
CA GLU A 39 0.40 28.32 22.26
C GLU A 39 -0.88 29.04 22.68
N GLU A 40 -0.93 29.64 23.88
CA GLU A 40 -2.04 30.49 24.28
C GLU A 40 -2.16 31.73 23.38
N ALA A 41 -1.04 32.38 23.03
CA ALA A 41 -1.02 33.46 22.04
C ALA A 41 -1.53 33.02 20.66
N ARG A 42 -1.26 31.79 20.20
CA ARG A 42 -1.86 31.24 18.97
C ARG A 42 -3.37 31.04 19.11
N ARG A 43 -3.84 30.55 20.26
CA ARG A 43 -5.28 30.37 20.55
C ARG A 43 -6.00 31.73 20.64
N GLU A 44 -5.40 32.76 21.21
CA GLU A 44 -5.91 34.14 21.20
C GLU A 44 -5.92 34.75 19.80
N GLN A 45 -4.84 34.61 19.03
CA GLN A 45 -4.76 35.06 17.63
C GLN A 45 -5.86 34.41 16.77
N MET A 46 -6.13 33.11 16.99
CA MET A 46 -7.22 32.39 16.31
C MET A 46 -8.59 32.91 16.75
N ARG A 47 -8.84 33.12 18.05
CA ARG A 47 -10.09 33.74 18.57
C ARG A 47 -10.31 35.15 18.01
N ALA A 48 -9.26 35.97 17.93
CA ALA A 48 -9.31 37.32 17.38
C ALA A 48 -9.63 37.30 15.87
N ASN A 49 -9.01 36.40 15.11
CA ASN A 49 -9.32 36.19 13.69
C ASN A 49 -10.76 35.71 13.48
N LEU A 50 -11.25 34.77 14.31
CA LEU A 50 -12.63 34.28 14.26
C LEU A 50 -13.63 35.42 14.53
N LEU A 51 -13.39 36.23 15.57
CA LEU A 51 -14.22 37.41 15.90
C LEU A 51 -14.17 38.48 14.79
N ALA A 52 -13.02 38.68 14.15
CA ALA A 52 -12.91 39.59 13.00
C ALA A 52 -13.66 39.07 11.77
N TRP A 53 -13.63 37.76 11.51
CA TRP A 53 -14.39 37.11 10.45
C TRP A 53 -15.91 37.16 10.73
N MET A 54 -16.35 36.82 11.95
CA MET A 54 -17.75 36.95 12.36
C MET A 54 -18.25 38.39 12.23
N LYS A 55 -17.47 39.40 12.65
CA LYS A 55 -17.84 40.81 12.44
C LYS A 55 -18.02 41.17 10.97
N LYS A 56 -17.13 40.70 10.07
CA LYS A 56 -17.29 40.89 8.62
C LYS A 56 -18.56 40.20 8.10
N LEU A 57 -18.85 38.99 8.56
CA LEU A 57 -20.07 38.24 8.21
C LEU A 57 -21.34 38.98 8.65
N THR A 58 -21.38 39.48 9.90
CA THR A 58 -22.52 40.26 10.43
C THR A 58 -22.72 41.57 9.67
N ILE A 59 -21.64 42.29 9.33
CA ILE A 59 -21.73 43.51 8.51
C ILE A 59 -22.29 43.18 7.12
N GLY A 60 -21.79 42.11 6.47
CA GLY A 60 -22.32 41.63 5.19
C GLY A 60 -23.81 41.30 5.24
N LEU A 61 -24.25 40.60 6.30
CA LEU A 61 -25.66 40.25 6.52
C LEU A 61 -26.54 41.51 6.69
N ILE A 62 -26.09 42.48 7.49
CA ILE A 62 -26.79 43.76 7.70
C ILE A 62 -26.90 44.55 6.38
N CYS A 63 -25.82 44.61 5.59
CA CYS A 63 -25.86 45.23 4.27
C CYS A 63 -26.84 44.52 3.31
N PHE A 64 -26.86 43.18 3.31
CA PHE A 64 -27.78 42.41 2.46
C PHE A 64 -29.24 42.62 2.85
N ILE A 65 -29.56 42.63 4.15
CA ILE A 65 -30.90 42.95 4.67
C ILE A 65 -31.28 44.40 4.32
N GLY A 66 -30.37 45.36 4.45
CA GLY A 66 -30.59 46.75 4.05
C GLY A 66 -30.91 46.90 2.56
N ILE A 67 -30.17 46.24 1.69
CA ILE A 67 -30.41 46.21 0.24
C ILE A 67 -31.78 45.58 -0.07
N ALA A 68 -32.13 44.46 0.58
CA ALA A 68 -33.42 43.79 0.40
C ALA A 68 -34.60 44.69 0.82
N LEU A 69 -34.48 45.41 1.95
CA LEU A 69 -35.50 46.35 2.43
C LEU A 69 -35.65 47.56 1.49
N ILE A 70 -34.54 48.14 1.00
CA ILE A 70 -34.57 49.23 0.03
C ILE A 70 -35.24 48.77 -1.28
N SER A 71 -34.89 47.58 -1.76
CA SER A 71 -35.49 46.98 -2.97
C SER A 71 -37.00 46.75 -2.79
N TYR A 72 -37.42 46.25 -1.62
CA TYR A 72 -38.83 46.04 -1.28
C TYR A 72 -39.62 47.36 -1.26
N VAL A 73 -39.06 48.43 -0.67
CA VAL A 73 -39.70 49.76 -0.64
C VAL A 73 -39.82 50.35 -2.05
N ILE A 74 -38.78 50.24 -2.89
CA ILE A 74 -38.82 50.68 -4.29
C ILE A 74 -39.90 49.92 -5.07
N ILE A 75 -39.97 48.59 -4.95
CA ILE A 75 -40.98 47.76 -5.61
C ILE A 75 -42.39 48.16 -5.16
N SER A 76 -42.59 48.38 -3.86
CA SER A 76 -43.87 48.80 -3.29
C SER A 76 -44.31 50.19 -3.78
N LEU A 77 -43.38 51.14 -3.89
CA LEU A 77 -43.65 52.47 -4.45
C LEU A 77 -44.05 52.38 -5.94
N CYS A 78 -43.29 51.66 -6.76
CA CYS A 78 -43.60 51.46 -8.18
C CYS A 78 -44.97 50.80 -8.40
N LEU A 79 -45.32 49.80 -7.58
CA LEU A 79 -46.65 49.15 -7.64
C LEU A 79 -47.77 50.10 -7.17
N SER A 80 -47.50 51.00 -6.23
CA SER A 80 -48.50 51.95 -5.71
C SER A 80 -48.95 52.97 -6.75
N ASP A 81 -48.06 53.45 -7.62
CA ASP A 81 -48.43 54.40 -8.69
C ASP A 81 -49.02 53.71 -9.94
N TRP A 82 -48.65 52.46 -10.22
CA TRP A 82 -49.34 51.66 -11.25
C TRP A 82 -50.84 51.54 -10.95
N SER A 83 -51.22 51.41 -9.67
CA SER A 83 -52.63 51.35 -9.23
C SER A 83 -53.46 52.61 -9.55
N LYS A 84 -52.81 53.76 -9.79
CA LYS A 84 -53.46 55.02 -10.17
C LYS A 84 -53.56 55.18 -11.69
N SER A 85 -52.52 54.76 -12.43
CA SER A 85 -52.47 54.90 -13.90
C SER A 85 -53.48 54.02 -14.62
N SER A 86 -53.87 52.88 -14.05
CA SER A 86 -54.77 51.90 -14.68
C SER A 86 -56.26 52.27 -14.70
N ARG A 87 -56.65 53.46 -14.19
CA ARG A 87 -58.05 53.94 -14.20
C ARG A 87 -58.43 54.86 -15.36
N ILE A 88 -57.50 55.23 -16.24
CA ILE A 88 -57.76 56.18 -17.35
C ILE A 88 -57.32 55.60 -18.70
N THR A 89 -58.06 54.60 -19.20
CA THR A 89 -58.19 54.34 -20.65
C THR A 89 -59.38 53.42 -20.97
N ASN A 90 -59.89 53.55 -22.20
CA ASN A 90 -60.71 52.58 -22.93
C ASN A 90 -62.10 52.22 -22.39
N SER A 91 -63.01 53.19 -22.44
CA SER A 91 -64.43 52.91 -22.71
C SER A 91 -64.70 52.82 -24.21
N THR A 92 -65.22 51.70 -24.74
CA THR A 92 -66.33 51.58 -25.73
C THR A 92 -66.37 50.22 -26.44
N VAL A 93 -67.59 49.69 -26.67
CA VAL A 93 -68.00 48.77 -27.78
C VAL A 93 -67.33 47.36 -27.86
N ALA A 94 -68.03 46.22 -28.01
CA ALA A 94 -69.47 45.93 -27.90
C ALA A 94 -69.78 44.40 -27.79
N LYS A 95 -70.79 44.04 -26.97
CA LYS A 95 -71.92 43.13 -27.25
C LYS A 95 -71.68 41.69 -27.81
N THR A 96 -72.14 40.67 -27.05
CA THR A 96 -73.18 39.64 -27.41
C THR A 96 -72.86 38.18 -26.97
N THR A 97 -73.90 37.48 -26.48
CA THR A 97 -74.11 36.00 -26.38
C THR A 97 -73.43 35.13 -25.31
N THR A 98 -74.29 34.64 -24.40
CA THR A 98 -74.25 33.40 -23.58
C THR A 98 -74.54 32.13 -24.45
N PRO A 99 -74.49 30.86 -23.95
CA PRO A 99 -74.70 30.38 -22.57
C PRO A 99 -73.72 29.32 -22.00
N ALA A 100 -73.97 28.93 -20.73
CA ALA A 100 -73.33 27.86 -19.94
C ALA A 100 -74.26 26.59 -19.90
N PRO A 101 -74.35 25.69 -18.88
CA PRO A 101 -73.67 25.52 -17.56
C PRO A 101 -72.59 24.38 -17.64
N ALA A 102 -72.06 23.71 -16.61
CA ALA A 102 -72.20 23.67 -15.12
C ALA A 102 -70.79 23.34 -14.51
N THR A 103 -70.49 22.98 -13.26
CA THR A 103 -71.16 22.66 -11.95
C THR A 103 -70.04 22.93 -10.88
N ILE A 104 -70.19 23.47 -9.66
CA ILE A 104 -70.98 23.15 -8.44
C ILE A 104 -70.80 21.67 -8.01
N VAL A 105 -70.38 21.25 -6.80
CA VAL A 105 -70.32 21.78 -5.41
C VAL A 105 -68.85 21.69 -4.91
N GLY A 106 -68.25 22.41 -3.96
CA GLY A 106 -68.68 23.27 -2.83
C GLY A 106 -68.04 22.73 -1.52
N SER A 107 -67.06 23.41 -0.91
CA SER A 107 -67.20 24.42 0.17
C SER A 107 -67.83 23.89 1.49
N SER A 108 -67.30 24.13 2.69
CA SER A 108 -66.05 24.80 3.15
C SER A 108 -65.92 24.71 4.68
N THR A 109 -64.79 25.17 5.27
CA THR A 109 -64.67 25.76 6.64
C THR A 109 -64.92 24.84 7.87
N ALA A 110 -64.39 25.09 9.08
CA ALA A 110 -63.44 26.10 9.56
C ALA A 110 -62.65 25.67 10.85
N THR A 111 -61.53 26.36 11.04
CA THR A 111 -60.66 26.59 12.23
C THR A 111 -61.13 26.26 13.67
N SER A 112 -60.18 25.72 14.45
CA SER A 112 -59.75 26.23 15.79
C SER A 112 -58.32 25.72 16.09
N ALA A 113 -57.35 26.59 16.43
CA ALA A 113 -56.84 26.92 17.78
C ALA A 113 -56.26 25.70 18.56
N ALA A 114 -54.95 25.60 18.84
CA ALA A 114 -54.10 26.42 19.76
C ALA A 114 -54.37 26.13 21.26
N ALA A 115 -53.39 25.91 22.15
CA ALA A 115 -51.92 25.83 22.03
C ALA A 115 -51.27 25.16 23.30
N THR A 116 -49.93 25.15 23.37
CA THR A 116 -49.04 25.16 24.57
C THR A 116 -49.07 24.01 25.60
N ASP A 117 -47.90 23.40 25.81
CA ASP A 117 -47.14 23.25 27.08
C ASP A 117 -47.74 22.49 28.31
N ALA A 118 -46.96 21.86 29.21
CA ALA A 118 -45.58 21.33 29.18
C ALA A 118 -45.26 20.51 30.47
N VAL A 119 -44.29 19.55 30.36
CA VAL A 119 -43.34 19.10 31.43
C VAL A 119 -43.84 18.26 32.65
N ALA A 120 -42.92 17.37 33.12
CA ALA A 120 -42.83 16.64 34.41
C ALA A 120 -43.84 15.52 34.73
N ASP A 121 -43.52 14.36 35.33
CA ASP A 121 -42.32 13.60 35.73
C ASP A 121 -42.87 12.32 36.47
N ALA A 122 -41.99 11.39 36.86
CA ALA A 122 -42.18 10.33 37.87
C ALA A 122 -43.08 9.09 37.59
N ALA A 123 -42.58 7.94 38.07
CA ALA A 123 -43.23 6.63 38.18
C ALA A 123 -43.59 6.36 39.68
N PRO A 124 -43.85 5.13 40.20
CA PRO A 124 -44.02 3.79 39.58
C PRO A 124 -45.21 2.96 40.12
N SER A 125 -45.40 1.72 39.63
CA SER A 125 -46.23 0.70 40.31
C SER A 125 -45.80 -0.76 40.03
N THR A 126 -45.67 -1.53 41.12
CA THR A 126 -45.59 -3.01 41.20
C THR A 126 -46.92 -3.53 41.82
N PRO A 127 -47.18 -4.84 42.14
CA PRO A 127 -46.30 -6.02 42.18
C PRO A 127 -46.89 -7.40 41.73
N ALA A 128 -46.03 -8.45 41.76
CA ALA A 128 -46.16 -9.84 42.29
C ALA A 128 -47.52 -10.62 42.30
N PRO A 129 -47.57 -11.98 42.48
CA PRO A 129 -46.56 -12.96 42.95
C PRO A 129 -46.41 -14.22 41.99
N THR A 130 -45.83 -15.41 42.28
CA THR A 130 -45.63 -16.18 43.55
C THR A 130 -44.56 -17.31 43.42
N THR A 131 -43.71 -17.48 44.46
CA THR A 131 -43.08 -18.73 45.05
C THR A 131 -42.78 -19.95 44.14
N THR A 132 -41.53 -20.38 43.85
CA THR A 132 -40.41 -20.93 44.70
C THR A 132 -40.56 -22.39 45.17
N ILE A 133 -39.55 -23.25 44.88
CA ILE A 133 -38.96 -24.25 45.82
C ILE A 133 -37.63 -24.83 45.24
N ARG A 134 -36.80 -25.42 46.11
CA ARG A 134 -35.37 -25.78 45.91
C ARG A 134 -35.10 -27.22 46.36
N THR A 135 -34.34 -28.00 45.58
CA THR A 135 -33.56 -29.15 46.10
C THR A 135 -32.34 -29.51 45.23
N THR A 136 -31.38 -30.17 45.86
CA THR A 136 -30.08 -30.62 45.29
C THR A 136 -30.02 -32.15 45.17
N SER A 137 -29.25 -32.67 44.20
CA SER A 137 -28.77 -34.06 44.20
C SER A 137 -27.45 -34.21 43.41
N THR A 138 -26.75 -35.33 43.61
CA THR A 138 -25.35 -35.56 43.21
C THR A 138 -25.20 -36.93 42.53
N THR A 139 -24.08 -37.16 41.82
CA THR A 139 -23.40 -38.47 41.56
C THR A 139 -23.38 -38.98 40.11
N THR A 140 -22.25 -38.71 39.43
CA THR A 140 -21.25 -39.65 38.84
C THR A 140 -21.64 -40.89 37.99
N THR A 141 -20.69 -41.31 37.14
CA THR A 141 -20.49 -42.64 36.49
C THR A 141 -21.34 -42.94 35.21
N THR A 142 -20.85 -43.60 34.14
CA THR A 142 -19.59 -44.35 33.91
C THR A 142 -19.07 -44.27 32.46
N THR A 143 -17.74 -44.38 32.32
CA THR A 143 -16.87 -44.91 31.23
C THR A 143 -17.50 -46.03 30.35
N THR A 144 -17.03 -46.37 29.13
CA THR A 144 -15.76 -47.09 28.85
C THR A 144 -15.41 -47.16 27.33
N THR A 145 -14.13 -47.30 27.00
CA THR A 145 -13.50 -47.63 25.69
C THR A 145 -13.80 -49.09 25.21
N THR A 146 -13.29 -49.72 24.14
CA THR A 146 -11.89 -49.85 23.61
C THR A 146 -11.83 -50.68 22.29
N THR A 147 -10.70 -50.65 21.54
CA THR A 147 -10.12 -51.71 20.62
C THR A 147 -10.88 -52.19 19.35
N THR A 148 -10.30 -52.78 18.28
CA THR A 148 -9.08 -52.55 17.41
C THR A 148 -8.98 -53.68 16.33
N THR A 149 -8.30 -53.45 15.19
CA THR A 149 -7.63 -54.45 14.28
C THR A 149 -8.48 -55.57 13.59
N GLU A 150 -8.15 -56.21 12.44
CA GLU A 150 -7.26 -55.98 11.26
C GLU A 150 -7.53 -57.08 10.17
N SER A 151 -6.91 -56.99 8.98
CA SER A 151 -6.60 -58.06 7.98
C SER A 151 -7.49 -58.40 6.73
N THR A 152 -6.80 -58.27 5.58
CA THR A 152 -6.74 -58.85 4.19
C THR A 152 -7.20 -60.32 3.89
N PRO A 153 -7.07 -60.93 2.64
CA PRO A 153 -7.06 -60.44 1.21
C PRO A 153 -7.69 -61.38 0.08
N THR A 154 -7.77 -60.90 -1.19
CA THR A 154 -7.80 -61.67 -2.52
C THR A 154 -9.03 -62.59 -2.86
N THR A 155 -9.41 -63.04 -4.10
CA THR A 155 -8.74 -63.23 -5.44
C THR A 155 -9.73 -63.39 -6.68
N THR A 156 -9.21 -63.25 -7.93
CA THR A 156 -9.58 -63.90 -9.26
C THR A 156 -10.85 -63.61 -10.12
N THR A 157 -10.62 -63.10 -11.38
CA THR A 157 -10.98 -63.56 -12.78
C THR A 157 -12.28 -64.37 -13.10
N THR A 158 -12.88 -64.41 -14.32
CA THR A 158 -12.49 -64.12 -15.75
C THR A 158 -13.77 -63.88 -16.63
N SER A 159 -13.74 -63.37 -17.87
CA SER A 159 -13.42 -64.07 -19.15
C SER A 159 -13.59 -63.17 -20.39
N ASN A 160 -13.11 -63.59 -21.58
CA ASN A 160 -13.11 -62.82 -22.84
C ASN A 160 -13.10 -63.73 -24.10
N PRO A 161 -13.45 -63.22 -25.30
CA PRO A 161 -12.68 -63.45 -26.55
C PRO A 161 -12.66 -62.15 -27.43
N SER A 162 -12.25 -62.02 -28.71
CA SER A 162 -11.64 -62.79 -29.81
C SER A 162 -10.96 -61.73 -30.76
N THR A 163 -10.15 -61.95 -31.81
CA THR A 163 -9.32 -63.03 -32.38
C THR A 163 -8.33 -62.41 -33.40
N SER A 164 -7.27 -63.14 -33.80
CA SER A 164 -6.16 -62.65 -34.68
C SER A 164 -6.31 -63.16 -36.16
N PRO A 165 -5.31 -63.25 -37.10
CA PRO A 165 -3.85 -63.52 -36.95
C PRO A 165 -2.79 -62.87 -37.91
N THR A 166 -1.60 -62.59 -37.34
CA THR A 166 -0.22 -62.98 -37.78
C THR A 166 0.35 -62.70 -39.19
N LEU A 167 1.53 -62.02 -39.27
CA LEU A 167 2.79 -62.52 -39.90
C LEU A 167 4.05 -61.61 -39.70
N LYS A 168 5.24 -62.20 -39.92
CA LYS A 168 6.64 -61.68 -39.93
C LYS A 168 7.50 -62.67 -40.79
N PRO A 169 8.81 -62.49 -41.10
CA PRO A 169 9.78 -61.41 -40.80
C PRO A 169 10.56 -60.90 -42.06
N PHE A 170 11.59 -60.03 -41.87
CA PHE A 170 12.87 -60.05 -42.62
C PHE A 170 13.96 -59.28 -41.82
N ASN A 171 15.26 -59.50 -42.11
CA ASN A 171 16.40 -58.98 -41.32
C ASN A 171 17.73 -58.97 -42.11
N SER A 172 18.56 -57.90 -42.00
CA SER A 172 20.00 -57.81 -42.35
C SER A 172 20.55 -56.43 -41.91
N THR A 173 21.61 -56.31 -41.09
CA THR A 173 23.06 -56.14 -41.43
C THR A 173 23.37 -54.98 -42.42
N ASP A 174 24.32 -54.05 -42.24
CA ASP A 174 25.19 -53.56 -41.14
C ASP A 174 25.66 -52.11 -41.58
N GLU A 175 26.70 -51.37 -41.15
CA GLU A 175 27.97 -51.57 -40.41
C GLU A 175 28.42 -50.35 -39.55
N GLN A 176 29.32 -50.65 -38.61
CA GLN A 176 30.51 -49.96 -38.06
C GLN A 176 30.99 -48.56 -38.58
N SER A 177 31.87 -47.79 -37.90
CA SER A 177 32.16 -47.53 -36.46
C SER A 177 33.32 -46.50 -36.30
N LEU A 178 33.25 -45.58 -35.32
CA LEU A 178 34.26 -45.15 -34.30
C LEU A 178 35.81 -45.17 -34.57
N PRO A 179 36.68 -44.39 -33.84
CA PRO A 179 36.48 -43.17 -33.01
C PRO A 179 37.68 -42.14 -33.14
N PRO A 180 38.42 -41.58 -32.11
CA PRO A 180 38.99 -40.21 -32.22
C PRO A 180 40.51 -40.04 -31.88
N ALA A 181 41.00 -38.79 -31.87
CA ALA A 181 42.27 -38.34 -31.27
C ALA A 181 42.34 -36.79 -31.20
N SER A 182 43.28 -36.12 -30.53
CA SER A 182 43.58 -36.04 -29.07
C SER A 182 44.86 -35.20 -28.82
N VAL A 183 44.80 -34.20 -27.93
CA VAL A 183 45.92 -33.58 -27.16
C VAL A 183 47.10 -32.90 -27.92
N SER A 184 47.21 -31.56 -27.76
CA SER A 184 48.40 -30.80 -27.28
C SER A 184 48.01 -29.29 -27.20
N ASP A 185 48.16 -28.56 -26.10
CA ASP A 185 49.37 -28.06 -25.39
C ASP A 185 50.21 -27.04 -26.18
N GLY A 186 50.39 -25.81 -25.65
CA GLY A 186 51.20 -24.77 -26.31
C GLY A 186 51.04 -23.30 -25.84
N SER A 187 51.28 -23.03 -24.55
CA SER A 187 51.81 -21.78 -23.91
C SER A 187 51.89 -20.39 -24.63
N ASN A 188 51.84 -19.33 -23.80
CA ASN A 188 52.33 -17.94 -24.00
C ASN A 188 51.40 -16.92 -24.70
N MET A 189 51.60 -15.58 -24.57
CA MET A 189 51.96 -14.67 -23.44
C MET A 189 51.92 -13.22 -23.98
N GLU A 190 51.61 -12.22 -23.12
CA GLU A 190 51.69 -10.76 -23.38
C GLU A 190 50.77 -10.18 -24.51
N ALA A 191 50.20 -8.96 -24.52
CA ALA A 191 50.17 -7.73 -23.69
C ALA A 191 50.76 -6.46 -24.37
N THR A 192 49.88 -5.65 -24.97
CA THR A 192 50.02 -4.20 -25.30
C THR A 192 48.59 -3.59 -25.31
N THR A 193 48.23 -2.47 -24.68
CA THR A 193 48.65 -1.05 -24.83
C THR A 193 48.54 -0.50 -26.27
N ALA A 194 48.14 0.75 -26.55
CA ALA A 194 47.39 1.79 -25.82
C ALA A 194 46.98 2.91 -26.83
N THR A 195 46.46 4.07 -26.35
CA THR A 195 46.16 5.34 -27.08
C THR A 195 45.01 5.28 -28.11
N SER A 196 44.07 6.24 -28.27
CA SER A 196 43.93 7.70 -28.01
C SER A 196 44.24 8.59 -29.21
N GLU A 197 43.24 9.34 -29.71
CA GLU A 197 43.30 10.81 -29.98
C GLU A 197 41.96 11.40 -30.46
N GLU A 198 41.76 12.70 -30.25
CA GLU A 198 40.65 13.52 -30.77
C GLU A 198 41.06 14.28 -32.04
N ILE A 199 40.14 14.56 -32.97
CA ILE A 199 40.16 15.77 -33.81
C ILE A 199 38.73 16.29 -34.01
N ALA A 200 38.55 17.61 -33.92
CA ALA A 200 37.32 18.33 -34.30
C ALA A 200 37.65 19.56 -35.17
N VAL A 201 36.69 20.08 -35.95
CA VAL A 201 36.51 21.50 -36.35
C VAL A 201 35.26 21.71 -37.24
N ALA A 202 34.69 22.92 -37.21
CA ALA A 202 33.50 23.39 -37.98
C ALA A 202 33.70 23.38 -39.53
N GLY A 203 32.72 23.62 -40.42
CA GLY A 203 31.34 24.17 -40.38
C GLY A 203 30.85 24.32 -41.85
N PRO A 204 29.93 25.23 -42.27
CA PRO A 204 29.12 26.22 -41.54
C PRO A 204 27.59 26.04 -41.77
N ALA A 205 26.78 27.07 -41.46
CA ALA A 205 25.31 27.03 -41.53
C ALA A 205 24.69 27.79 -42.72
N VAL A 206 23.46 27.39 -43.11
CA VAL A 206 22.49 28.17 -43.92
C VAL A 206 21.10 27.97 -43.32
N ALA A 207 20.26 29.01 -43.28
CA ALA A 207 18.92 28.97 -42.70
C ALA A 207 17.81 28.94 -43.76
N ALA A 208 16.72 28.24 -43.47
CA ALA A 208 15.44 28.32 -44.17
C ALA A 208 14.28 27.98 -43.21
N SER A 209 13.14 28.66 -43.34
CA SER A 209 11.98 28.51 -42.45
C SER A 209 10.80 27.81 -43.13
N THR A 210 10.30 26.73 -42.55
CA THR A 210 8.99 26.14 -42.89
C THR A 210 8.32 25.58 -41.63
N SER A 211 7.07 25.96 -41.38
CA SER A 211 6.28 25.48 -40.24
C SER A 211 5.93 23.99 -40.39
N PRO A 212 6.08 23.15 -39.35
CA PRO A 212 5.57 21.79 -39.37
C PRO A 212 4.07 21.76 -39.06
N THR A 213 3.27 21.24 -40.00
CA THR A 213 1.86 20.89 -39.75
C THR A 213 1.78 19.73 -38.76
N THR A 214 0.87 19.79 -37.78
CA THR A 214 0.61 18.69 -36.86
C THR A 214 0.13 17.44 -37.60
N PRO A 215 0.72 16.25 -37.34
CA PRO A 215 0.12 14.99 -37.75
C PRO A 215 -1.25 14.78 -37.08
N PRO A 216 -2.17 14.00 -37.69
CA PRO A 216 -3.37 13.55 -37.00
C PRO A 216 -2.98 12.66 -35.79
N PRO A 217 -3.82 12.57 -34.74
CA PRO A 217 -3.53 11.74 -33.59
C PRO A 217 -3.46 10.27 -34.01
N SER A 218 -2.28 9.66 -33.91
CA SER A 218 -2.15 8.21 -34.02
C SER A 218 -2.97 7.56 -32.92
N ALA A 219 -3.70 6.50 -33.26
CA ALA A 219 -4.26 5.61 -32.26
C ALA A 219 -3.13 5.14 -31.33
N ALA A 220 -3.42 5.04 -30.03
CA ALA A 220 -2.47 4.47 -29.09
C ALA A 220 -2.21 3.01 -29.49
N PRO A 221 -0.95 2.56 -29.57
CA PRO A 221 -0.69 1.14 -29.72
C PRO A 221 -1.23 0.44 -28.47
N ILE A 222 -2.19 -0.48 -28.67
CA ILE A 222 -2.43 -1.52 -27.69
C ILE A 222 -1.15 -2.34 -27.68
N LEU A 223 -0.38 -2.26 -26.60
CA LEU A 223 0.82 -3.09 -26.46
C LEU A 223 0.39 -4.56 -26.50
N ASP A 224 1.09 -5.32 -27.32
CA ASP A 224 0.81 -6.74 -27.52
C ASP A 224 1.77 -7.52 -26.63
N ASP A 225 1.22 -8.05 -25.54
CA ASP A 225 1.91 -9.01 -24.66
C ASP A 225 2.12 -10.30 -25.48
N GLY A 226 3.22 -10.32 -26.23
CA GLY A 226 3.45 -11.26 -27.32
C GLY A 226 3.51 -12.72 -26.85
N ASP A 227 2.60 -13.52 -27.40
CA ASP A 227 2.48 -14.99 -27.32
C ASP A 227 3.27 -15.70 -26.21
N ASP A 228 2.63 -15.88 -25.04
CA ASP A 228 2.90 -17.03 -24.17
C ASP A 228 1.60 -17.73 -23.76
N LYS A 229 1.05 -18.53 -24.68
CA LYS A 229 -0.20 -19.28 -24.49
C LYS A 229 -0.03 -20.58 -23.69
N ASP A 230 1.20 -20.97 -23.35
CA ASP A 230 1.51 -22.12 -22.48
C ASP A 230 1.83 -21.66 -21.05
N ASN A 231 0.79 -21.11 -20.41
CA ASN A 231 0.78 -20.37 -19.14
C ASN A 231 1.29 -21.18 -17.91
N LYS A 232 2.59 -21.46 -17.85
CA LYS A 232 3.26 -22.20 -16.76
C LYS A 232 4.64 -21.69 -16.35
N ASN A 233 5.40 -21.04 -17.25
CA ASN A 233 6.81 -20.71 -17.03
C ASN A 233 7.15 -19.21 -17.22
N PHE A 234 6.25 -18.29 -16.82
CA PHE A 234 6.60 -16.87 -16.80
C PHE A 234 7.90 -16.66 -16.00
N THR A 235 8.86 -15.97 -16.60
CA THR A 235 10.14 -15.65 -15.97
C THR A 235 10.39 -14.15 -16.03
N SER A 236 10.81 -13.58 -14.91
CA SER A 236 11.21 -12.16 -14.77
C SER A 236 12.30 -11.78 -15.78
N LYS A 237 12.33 -10.52 -16.23
CA LYS A 237 13.38 -10.00 -17.12
C LYS A 237 14.37 -9.16 -16.31
N LEU A 238 15.66 -9.51 -16.37
CA LEU A 238 16.72 -8.65 -15.84
C LEU A 238 16.96 -7.50 -16.83
N GLY A 239 16.39 -6.34 -16.56
CA GLY A 239 16.66 -5.11 -17.30
C GLY A 239 18.08 -4.62 -17.04
N ILE A 240 18.78 -4.18 -18.08
CA ILE A 240 20.16 -3.68 -18.00
C ILE A 240 20.23 -2.34 -18.74
N TYR A 241 20.51 -1.27 -18.00
CA TYR A 241 20.41 0.12 -18.44
C TYR A 241 21.68 0.92 -18.07
N LYS A 242 21.81 2.15 -18.59
CA LYS A 242 23.05 2.95 -18.44
C LYS A 242 22.85 4.22 -17.61
N HIS A 243 21.66 4.80 -17.66
CA HIS A 243 21.34 6.12 -17.17
C HIS A 243 20.16 6.09 -16.20
N ALA A 244 19.10 5.34 -16.50
CA ALA A 244 17.91 5.27 -15.66
C ALA A 244 17.31 3.87 -15.59
N ALA A 245 16.58 3.59 -14.51
CA ALA A 245 15.70 2.42 -14.41
C ALA A 245 14.44 2.72 -13.57
N VAL A 246 13.36 2.05 -13.92
CA VAL A 246 12.07 2.04 -13.21
C VAL A 246 11.59 0.59 -13.11
N CYS A 247 11.14 0.20 -11.93
CA CYS A 247 10.65 -1.14 -11.62
C CYS A 247 9.27 -1.07 -10.97
N SER A 248 8.31 -1.82 -11.50
CA SER A 248 6.93 -1.84 -10.99
C SER A 248 6.18 -3.13 -11.35
N ASP A 249 4.99 -3.33 -10.75
CA ASP A 249 4.12 -4.48 -11.02
C ASP A 249 3.58 -4.57 -12.47
N MET A 250 3.79 -3.57 -13.33
CA MET A 250 3.23 -3.54 -14.70
C MET A 250 4.18 -2.84 -15.70
N ASP A 251 4.54 -3.52 -16.79
CA ASP A 251 5.37 -3.00 -17.90
C ASP A 251 5.00 -1.56 -18.30
N THR A 252 3.72 -1.35 -18.65
CA THR A 252 3.24 -0.06 -19.18
C THR A 252 3.43 1.07 -18.15
N CYS A 253 3.38 0.76 -16.86
CA CYS A 253 3.61 1.74 -15.79
C CYS A 253 5.12 2.01 -15.61
N SER A 254 5.97 0.98 -15.67
CA SER A 254 7.42 1.15 -15.70
C SER A 254 7.86 2.01 -16.89
N GLN A 255 7.31 1.76 -18.08
CA GLN A 255 7.57 2.57 -19.28
C GLN A 255 7.08 4.01 -19.13
N ILE A 256 5.92 4.26 -18.48
CA ILE A 256 5.49 5.62 -18.14
C ILE A 256 6.53 6.35 -17.28
N GLY A 257 7.09 5.70 -16.27
CA GLY A 257 8.15 6.28 -15.43
C GLY A 257 9.42 6.58 -16.23
N SER A 258 9.86 5.64 -17.07
CA SER A 258 11.01 5.85 -17.97
C SER A 258 10.78 7.06 -18.90
N ASN A 259 9.61 7.16 -19.52
CA ASN A 259 9.23 8.29 -20.39
C ASN A 259 9.24 9.63 -19.64
N ILE A 260 8.96 9.66 -18.33
CA ILE A 260 9.03 10.88 -17.52
C ILE A 260 10.49 11.27 -17.23
N LEU A 261 11.38 10.29 -17.00
CA LEU A 261 12.82 10.53 -16.84
C LEU A 261 13.48 11.01 -18.14
N GLU A 262 13.13 10.42 -19.29
CA GLU A 262 13.57 10.89 -20.62
C GLU A 262 13.16 12.34 -20.89
N ARG A 263 12.00 12.75 -20.36
CA ARG A 263 11.48 14.12 -20.43
C ARG A 263 12.05 15.06 -19.35
N ASN A 264 13.14 14.67 -18.69
CA ASN A 264 13.85 15.44 -17.66
C ASN A 264 13.01 15.73 -16.39
N GLY A 265 12.05 14.85 -16.07
CA GLY A 265 11.43 14.78 -14.74
C GLY A 265 12.41 14.28 -13.67
N SER A 266 12.07 14.49 -12.39
CA SER A 266 12.83 13.91 -11.28
C SER A 266 12.48 12.43 -11.05
N ALA A 267 13.27 11.75 -10.22
CA ALA A 267 12.93 10.43 -9.71
C ALA A 267 11.54 10.40 -9.04
N VAL A 268 11.14 11.51 -8.40
CA VAL A 268 9.82 11.68 -7.78
C VAL A 268 8.71 11.92 -8.81
N ASP A 269 8.93 12.72 -9.86
CA ASP A 269 7.95 12.87 -10.96
C ASP A 269 7.64 11.50 -11.59
N ALA A 270 8.69 10.74 -11.91
CA ALA A 270 8.58 9.40 -12.49
C ALA A 270 7.88 8.42 -11.55
N THR A 271 8.24 8.45 -10.25
CA THR A 271 7.56 7.64 -9.22
C THR A 271 6.07 7.95 -9.17
N ILE A 272 5.67 9.22 -9.13
CA ILE A 272 4.25 9.61 -9.03
C ILE A 272 3.48 9.14 -10.27
N ALA A 273 4.02 9.34 -11.48
CA ALA A 273 3.37 8.91 -12.71
C ALA A 273 3.20 7.38 -12.80
N THR A 274 4.24 6.61 -12.46
CA THR A 274 4.16 5.15 -12.40
C THR A 274 3.22 4.67 -11.29
N MET A 275 3.25 5.27 -10.10
CA MET A 275 2.36 4.90 -8.98
C MET A 275 0.88 5.16 -9.30
N LEU A 276 0.55 6.28 -9.95
CA LEU A 276 -0.79 6.56 -10.47
C LEU A 276 -1.22 5.57 -11.55
N CYS A 277 -0.29 4.94 -12.27
CA CYS A 277 -0.58 3.86 -13.20
C CYS A 277 -0.78 2.52 -12.46
N ASN A 278 0.11 2.14 -11.53
CA ASN A 278 -0.04 0.93 -10.72
C ASN A 278 -1.34 0.93 -9.89
N GLY A 279 -1.71 2.06 -9.29
CA GLY A 279 -2.97 2.21 -8.54
C GLY A 279 -4.24 2.08 -9.40
N LEU A 280 -4.12 2.18 -10.72
CA LEU A 280 -5.22 1.98 -11.67
C LEU A 280 -5.26 0.53 -12.20
N LEU A 281 -4.09 -0.01 -12.59
CA LEU A 281 -3.96 -1.33 -13.23
C LEU A 281 -3.84 -2.49 -12.24
N THR A 282 -3.37 -2.22 -11.01
CA THR A 282 -3.28 -3.16 -9.88
C THR A 282 -4.15 -2.71 -8.70
N SER A 283 -5.34 -2.17 -9.01
CA SER A 283 -6.26 -1.56 -8.06
C SER A 283 -6.81 -2.50 -6.96
N GLN A 284 -6.59 -3.81 -7.10
CA GLN A 284 -6.79 -4.78 -6.01
C GLN A 284 -5.69 -4.73 -4.93
N SER A 285 -4.58 -4.04 -5.15
CA SER A 285 -3.36 -4.07 -4.32
C SER A 285 -2.95 -2.70 -3.78
N MET A 286 -3.16 -1.61 -4.53
CA MET A 286 -2.85 -0.24 -4.10
C MET A 286 -3.72 0.79 -4.85
N GLY A 287 -3.59 2.07 -4.49
CA GLY A 287 -4.18 3.17 -5.24
C GLY A 287 -4.73 4.26 -4.31
N ILE A 288 -5.26 5.32 -4.93
CA ILE A 288 -5.57 6.61 -4.27
C ILE A 288 -6.53 6.54 -3.06
N GLY A 289 -7.19 5.40 -2.81
CA GLY A 289 -7.97 5.13 -1.59
C GLY A 289 -7.19 4.49 -0.44
N GLY A 290 -5.87 4.37 -0.53
CA GLY A 290 -4.97 3.74 0.46
C GLY A 290 -3.90 4.67 1.05
N GLY A 291 -2.77 4.11 1.45
CA GLY A 291 -1.64 4.82 2.08
C GLY A 291 -0.28 4.28 1.64
N LEU A 292 0.73 5.16 1.64
CA LEU A 292 2.09 4.83 1.19
C LEU A 292 3.18 5.27 2.18
N ILE A 293 4.31 4.59 2.10
CA ILE A 293 5.60 5.06 2.60
C ILE A 293 6.56 5.18 1.41
N MET A 294 7.22 6.33 1.27
CA MET A 294 8.21 6.60 0.22
C MET A 294 9.55 6.98 0.85
N ASN A 295 10.63 6.36 0.38
CA ASN A 295 12.01 6.63 0.73
C ASN A 295 12.69 7.27 -0.49
N ILE A 296 13.26 8.46 -0.35
CA ILE A 296 13.80 9.29 -1.43
C ILE A 296 15.26 9.60 -1.11
N TYR A 297 16.20 9.29 -2.00
CA TYR A 297 17.59 9.70 -1.89
C TYR A 297 17.87 10.85 -2.87
N ASP A 298 18.27 11.99 -2.31
CA ASP A 298 18.81 13.15 -3.03
C ASP A 298 20.33 12.95 -3.19
N ARG A 299 20.78 12.84 -4.44
CA ARG A 299 22.19 12.58 -4.77
C ARG A 299 23.09 13.81 -4.63
N GLU A 300 22.52 15.02 -4.69
CA GLU A 300 23.26 16.27 -4.57
C GLU A 300 23.58 16.58 -3.10
N SER A 301 22.62 16.41 -2.20
CA SER A 301 22.83 16.55 -0.75
C SER A 301 23.32 15.28 -0.05
N GLN A 302 23.33 14.14 -0.76
CA GLN A 302 23.61 12.79 -0.21
C GLN A 302 22.68 12.40 0.95
N GLN A 303 21.42 12.86 0.93
CA GLN A 303 20.48 12.73 2.05
C GLN A 303 19.26 11.88 1.69
N GLY A 304 18.90 10.97 2.61
CA GLY A 304 17.64 10.22 2.57
C GLY A 304 16.49 10.96 3.25
N TYR A 305 15.34 10.97 2.60
CA TYR A 305 14.08 11.56 3.07
C TYR A 305 12.96 10.51 3.07
N GLN A 306 12.11 10.53 4.09
CA GLN A 306 10.85 9.76 4.13
C GLN A 306 9.67 10.69 3.84
N ILE A 307 8.72 10.23 3.01
CA ILE A 307 7.33 10.67 3.06
C ILE A 307 6.52 9.59 3.79
N ASP A 308 6.00 9.93 4.97
CA ASP A 308 5.02 9.13 5.71
C ASP A 308 3.62 9.60 5.32
N ALA A 309 2.98 8.86 4.42
CA ALA A 309 1.61 9.08 3.97
C ALA A 309 0.75 7.82 4.19
N GLN A 310 1.02 7.11 5.30
CA GLN A 310 0.16 6.03 5.78
C GLN A 310 -1.19 6.63 6.24
N THR A 311 -2.24 5.82 6.10
CA THR A 311 -3.61 6.20 6.49
C THR A 311 -3.70 6.55 7.99
N VAL A 312 -4.72 7.32 8.38
CA VAL A 312 -5.00 7.61 9.81
C VAL A 312 -6.37 7.12 10.24
N ALA A 313 -6.47 6.71 11.50
CA ALA A 313 -7.75 6.47 12.16
C ALA A 313 -8.60 7.75 12.18
N PRO A 314 -9.87 7.71 11.73
CA PRO A 314 -10.78 8.84 11.81
C PRO A 314 -10.91 9.45 13.22
N TYR A 315 -11.29 10.71 13.35
CA TYR A 315 -11.52 11.36 14.64
C TYR A 315 -12.62 10.69 15.48
N ALA A 316 -13.54 9.98 14.82
CA ALA A 316 -14.60 9.19 15.45
C ALA A 316 -14.15 7.78 15.90
N SER A 317 -12.92 7.35 15.59
CA SER A 317 -12.40 6.05 16.02
C SER A 317 -12.13 6.00 17.51
N HIS A 318 -12.29 4.81 18.09
CA HIS A 318 -11.96 4.54 19.49
C HIS A 318 -11.48 3.10 19.68
N GLN A 319 -10.58 2.87 20.63
CA GLN A 319 -9.91 1.58 20.90
C GLN A 319 -10.84 0.35 20.84
N LYS A 320 -12.08 0.50 21.31
CA LYS A 320 -13.07 -0.59 21.45
C LYS A 320 -14.08 -0.72 20.30
N MET A 321 -13.81 -0.13 19.13
CA MET A 321 -14.80 -0.12 18.02
C MET A 321 -15.06 -1.50 17.41
N PHE A 322 -14.10 -2.42 17.53
CA PHE A 322 -14.19 -3.80 17.03
C PHE A 322 -14.41 -4.86 18.13
N ASP A 323 -14.51 -4.48 19.42
CA ASP A 323 -14.72 -5.39 20.57
C ASP A 323 -15.96 -6.31 20.47
N LYS A 324 -16.88 -6.00 19.54
CA LYS A 324 -18.13 -6.77 19.30
C LYS A 324 -18.10 -7.61 18.03
N ASP A 325 -17.28 -7.21 17.06
CA ASP A 325 -17.09 -7.89 15.78
C ASP A 325 -15.74 -7.46 15.20
N VAL A 326 -14.80 -8.40 15.22
CA VAL A 326 -13.46 -8.22 14.63
C VAL A 326 -13.54 -8.28 13.11
N ASN A 327 -14.52 -8.94 12.49
CA ASN A 327 -14.61 -8.95 11.02
C ASN A 327 -14.88 -7.55 10.44
N SER A 328 -15.52 -6.66 11.19
CA SER A 328 -15.72 -5.25 10.84
C SER A 328 -14.43 -4.41 10.78
N SER A 329 -13.28 -4.90 11.27
CA SER A 329 -11.97 -4.25 11.05
C SER A 329 -11.33 -4.60 9.72
N ILE A 330 -11.80 -5.66 9.04
CA ILE A 330 -11.34 -6.10 7.72
C ILE A 330 -12.34 -5.63 6.66
N ILE A 331 -13.61 -6.04 6.76
CA ILE A 331 -14.61 -5.84 5.70
C ILE A 331 -15.64 -4.80 6.11
N GLY A 332 -15.96 -3.89 5.18
CA GLY A 332 -17.04 -2.92 5.32
C GLY A 332 -16.59 -1.52 5.74
N PRO A 333 -17.54 -0.64 6.09
CA PRO A 333 -17.27 0.80 6.14
C PRO A 333 -16.51 1.28 7.39
N LEU A 334 -16.39 0.43 8.41
CA LEU A 334 -15.66 0.71 9.65
C LEU A 334 -14.17 0.34 9.56
N SER A 335 -13.78 -0.48 8.57
CA SER A 335 -12.36 -0.82 8.36
C SER A 335 -11.58 0.27 7.62
N ILE A 336 -12.27 1.21 6.99
CA ILE A 336 -11.67 2.28 6.19
C ILE A 336 -11.00 3.32 7.10
N ALA A 337 -9.69 3.48 6.93
CA ALA A 337 -8.92 4.60 7.47
C ALA A 337 -8.82 5.73 6.42
N VAL A 338 -8.51 6.96 6.85
CA VAL A 338 -8.45 8.14 5.96
C VAL A 338 -7.34 7.96 4.92
N PRO A 339 -7.63 8.02 3.59
CA PRO A 339 -6.62 7.78 2.54
C PRO A 339 -5.50 8.82 2.51
N GLY A 340 -4.24 8.37 2.55
CA GLY A 340 -3.05 9.22 2.56
C GLY A 340 -2.31 9.35 1.23
N GLU A 341 -2.53 8.41 0.29
CA GLU A 341 -1.68 8.23 -0.89
C GLU A 341 -1.47 9.51 -1.72
N VAL A 342 -2.56 10.26 -1.98
CA VAL A 342 -2.54 11.47 -2.81
C VAL A 342 -1.87 12.66 -2.10
N MET A 343 -1.95 12.74 -0.76
CA MET A 343 -1.20 13.74 0.02
C MET A 343 0.30 13.41 0.02
N GLY A 344 0.65 12.13 0.04
CA GLY A 344 2.03 11.67 -0.18
C GLY A 344 2.59 12.16 -1.52
N TYR A 345 1.84 11.97 -2.61
CA TYR A 345 2.20 12.51 -3.92
C TYR A 345 2.28 14.05 -3.92
N HIS A 346 1.33 14.75 -3.27
CA HIS A 346 1.37 16.22 -3.19
C HIS A 346 2.64 16.73 -2.51
N LEU A 347 2.99 16.15 -1.35
CA LEU A 347 4.15 16.59 -0.56
C LEU A 347 5.47 16.26 -1.26
N ALA A 348 5.59 15.07 -1.85
CA ALA A 348 6.74 14.67 -2.65
C ALA A 348 6.93 15.58 -3.87
N TYR A 349 5.87 15.77 -4.67
CA TYR A 349 5.85 16.67 -5.83
C TYR A 349 6.24 18.10 -5.46
N LYS A 350 5.67 18.64 -4.38
CA LYS A 350 5.93 20.01 -3.90
C LYS A 350 7.37 20.23 -3.44
N ARG A 351 8.10 19.17 -3.05
CA ARG A 351 9.49 19.25 -2.57
C ARG A 351 10.53 18.88 -3.64
N PHE A 352 10.22 17.93 -4.52
CA PHE A 352 11.17 17.28 -5.43
C PHE A 352 10.70 17.16 -6.90
N GLY A 353 9.46 17.54 -7.22
CA GLY A 353 8.92 17.50 -8.58
C GLY A 353 9.50 18.59 -9.48
N LYS A 354 9.57 18.32 -10.80
CA LYS A 354 10.12 19.21 -11.82
C LYS A 354 9.14 19.44 -12.99
N LEU A 355 8.36 18.44 -13.38
CA LEU A 355 7.35 18.56 -14.44
C LEU A 355 6.02 19.14 -13.90
N PRO A 356 5.11 19.65 -14.76
CA PRO A 356 3.77 20.04 -14.34
C PRO A 356 2.94 18.81 -13.90
N TRP A 357 2.31 18.88 -12.71
CA TRP A 357 1.50 17.81 -12.12
C TRP A 357 0.57 17.07 -13.11
N ARG A 358 -0.14 17.82 -13.97
CA ARG A 358 -1.04 17.26 -14.99
C ARG A 358 -0.37 16.19 -15.84
N GLU A 359 0.90 16.39 -16.24
CA GLU A 359 1.65 15.47 -17.09
C GLU A 359 2.00 14.15 -16.39
N LEU A 360 1.92 14.11 -15.05
CA LEU A 360 2.10 12.88 -14.26
C LEU A 360 0.80 12.06 -14.20
N VAL A 361 -0.37 12.72 -14.29
CA VAL A 361 -1.70 12.07 -14.21
C VAL A 361 -2.24 11.68 -15.60
N GLU A 362 -1.94 12.49 -16.63
CA GLU A 362 -2.48 12.35 -17.99
C GLU A 362 -2.20 10.97 -18.66
N PRO A 363 -1.04 10.31 -18.46
CA PRO A 363 -0.82 8.93 -18.94
C PRO A 363 -1.81 7.93 -18.36
N SER A 364 -2.03 7.96 -17.04
CA SER A 364 -2.93 7.04 -16.34
C SER A 364 -4.40 7.35 -16.63
N LEU A 365 -4.77 8.64 -16.76
CA LEU A 365 -6.09 9.05 -17.23
C LEU A 365 -6.39 8.47 -18.64
N LYS A 366 -5.42 8.55 -19.56
CA LYS A 366 -5.58 7.98 -20.91
C LYS A 366 -5.82 6.46 -20.86
N ILE A 367 -5.08 5.71 -20.03
CA ILE A 367 -5.31 4.27 -19.87
C ILE A 367 -6.69 3.99 -19.24
N CYS A 368 -7.15 4.83 -18.32
CA CYS A 368 -8.51 4.74 -17.76
C CYS A 368 -9.59 4.88 -18.86
N GLU A 369 -9.39 5.81 -19.79
CA GLU A 369 -10.31 6.03 -20.90
C GLU A 369 -10.24 4.93 -21.99
N THR A 370 -9.09 4.32 -22.24
CA THR A 370 -8.94 3.24 -23.24
C THR A 370 -9.22 1.83 -22.70
N GLY A 371 -9.00 1.58 -21.42
CA GLY A 371 -8.90 0.24 -20.84
C GLY A 371 -7.48 -0.34 -20.91
N TYR A 372 -7.28 -1.47 -20.23
CA TYR A 372 -6.00 -2.18 -20.03
C TYR A 372 -6.19 -3.70 -20.02
N ARG A 373 -5.10 -4.48 -20.17
CA ARG A 373 -5.12 -5.95 -20.08
C ARG A 373 -5.07 -6.41 -18.62
N MET A 374 -5.98 -7.31 -18.23
CA MET A 374 -6.02 -7.94 -16.91
C MET A 374 -4.77 -8.81 -16.68
N SER A 375 -3.96 -8.51 -15.67
CA SER A 375 -2.79 -9.33 -15.33
C SER A 375 -3.18 -10.64 -14.64
N MET A 376 -2.32 -11.65 -14.69
CA MET A 376 -2.53 -12.93 -14.00
C MET A 376 -2.80 -12.75 -12.50
N HIS A 377 -2.03 -11.86 -11.85
CA HIS A 377 -2.16 -11.57 -10.44
C HIS A 377 -3.48 -10.85 -10.10
N GLN A 378 -3.99 -9.99 -10.99
CA GLN A 378 -5.32 -9.42 -10.83
C GLN A 378 -6.42 -10.48 -11.02
N ALA A 379 -6.30 -11.34 -12.03
CA ALA A 379 -7.27 -12.42 -12.29
C ALA A 379 -7.41 -13.39 -11.10
N LEU A 380 -6.29 -13.91 -10.57
CA LEU A 380 -6.28 -14.80 -9.41
C LEU A 380 -6.89 -14.17 -8.14
N ASN A 381 -6.64 -12.88 -7.92
CA ASN A 381 -7.19 -12.19 -6.76
C ASN A 381 -8.67 -11.82 -6.95
N VAL A 382 -9.10 -11.48 -8.16
CA VAL A 382 -10.53 -11.35 -8.50
C VAL A 382 -11.24 -12.68 -8.26
N GLU A 383 -10.74 -13.80 -8.80
CA GLU A 383 -11.31 -15.15 -8.57
C GLU A 383 -11.49 -15.44 -7.07
N LYS A 384 -10.45 -15.14 -6.27
CA LYS A 384 -10.43 -15.35 -4.82
C LYS A 384 -11.47 -14.51 -4.05
N VAL A 385 -11.69 -13.24 -4.43
CA VAL A 385 -12.68 -12.37 -3.76
C VAL A 385 -14.05 -12.36 -4.45
N TRP A 386 -14.20 -12.96 -5.63
CA TRP A 386 -15.42 -12.90 -6.43
C TRP A 386 -16.69 -13.26 -5.64
N PRO A 387 -16.71 -14.29 -4.76
CA PRO A 387 -17.88 -14.61 -3.96
C PRO A 387 -18.38 -13.48 -3.03
N THR A 388 -17.52 -12.53 -2.64
CA THR A 388 -17.88 -11.38 -1.79
C THR A 388 -18.16 -10.10 -2.58
N ILE A 389 -17.43 -9.85 -3.68
CA ILE A 389 -17.56 -8.60 -4.44
C ILE A 389 -18.56 -8.63 -5.61
N LYS A 390 -18.95 -9.83 -6.10
CA LYS A 390 -19.78 -10.02 -7.32
C LYS A 390 -21.11 -9.28 -7.31
N ASP A 391 -21.71 -9.01 -6.15
CA ASP A 391 -23.05 -8.43 -6.03
C ASP A 391 -23.00 -6.88 -5.98
N ASN A 392 -21.80 -6.29 -5.97
CA ASN A 392 -21.57 -4.86 -6.10
C ASN A 392 -21.53 -4.44 -7.59
N LEU A 393 -22.48 -3.60 -8.00
CA LEU A 393 -22.64 -3.15 -9.39
C LEU A 393 -21.41 -2.42 -9.96
N GLN A 394 -20.60 -1.75 -9.14
CA GLN A 394 -19.37 -1.10 -9.60
C GLN A 394 -18.31 -2.15 -9.98
N TYR A 395 -18.14 -3.19 -9.16
CA TYR A 395 -17.24 -4.30 -9.47
C TYR A 395 -17.76 -5.16 -10.63
N GLN A 396 -19.08 -5.37 -10.75
CA GLN A 396 -19.65 -5.97 -11.96
C GLN A 396 -19.28 -5.17 -13.22
N SER A 397 -19.36 -3.83 -13.18
CA SER A 397 -19.08 -2.98 -14.34
C SER A 397 -17.65 -3.04 -14.88
N VAL A 398 -16.71 -3.61 -14.10
CA VAL A 398 -15.29 -3.80 -14.47
C VAL A 398 -14.95 -5.27 -14.69
N PHE A 399 -15.43 -6.16 -13.82
CA PHE A 399 -14.94 -7.54 -13.71
C PHE A 399 -15.96 -8.61 -14.15
N LEU A 400 -17.26 -8.31 -14.31
CA LEU A 400 -18.25 -9.30 -14.78
C LEU A 400 -18.18 -9.46 -16.30
N ASN A 401 -17.81 -10.66 -16.77
CA ASN A 401 -18.05 -11.05 -18.15
C ASN A 401 -19.55 -11.36 -18.33
N ALA A 402 -20.26 -10.43 -18.95
CA ALA A 402 -21.69 -10.55 -19.22
C ALA A 402 -22.08 -11.70 -20.17
N GLU A 403 -21.14 -12.27 -20.94
CA GLU A 403 -21.39 -13.43 -21.82
C GLU A 403 -21.40 -14.75 -21.04
N THR A 404 -20.57 -14.88 -19.98
CA THR A 404 -20.47 -16.10 -19.17
C THR A 404 -21.22 -16.03 -17.85
N GLY A 405 -21.57 -14.83 -17.38
CA GLY A 405 -22.17 -14.62 -16.05
C GLY A 405 -21.18 -14.81 -14.90
N ASP A 406 -19.88 -14.72 -15.18
CA ASP A 406 -18.78 -14.95 -14.24
C ASP A 406 -17.68 -13.89 -14.45
N HIS A 407 -16.64 -13.89 -13.64
CA HIS A 407 -15.55 -12.91 -13.72
C HIS A 407 -14.70 -13.03 -15.00
N HIS A 408 -14.11 -11.92 -15.42
CA HIS A 408 -13.08 -11.88 -16.46
C HIS A 408 -11.81 -12.62 -16.02
N ARG A 409 -11.09 -13.16 -17.01
CA ARG A 409 -9.83 -13.90 -16.84
C ARG A 409 -8.64 -13.07 -17.31
N GLU A 410 -7.45 -13.53 -16.96
CA GLU A 410 -6.15 -13.04 -17.47
C GLU A 410 -6.19 -12.73 -18.99
N GLY A 411 -5.62 -11.59 -19.37
CA GLY A 411 -5.56 -11.12 -20.75
C GLY A 411 -6.82 -10.43 -21.28
N ALA A 412 -7.95 -10.47 -20.54
CA ALA A 412 -9.15 -9.71 -20.89
C ALA A 412 -8.88 -8.19 -20.87
N ILE A 413 -9.53 -7.44 -21.77
CA ILE A 413 -9.49 -5.97 -21.74
C ILE A 413 -10.52 -5.47 -20.72
N LEU A 414 -10.04 -4.94 -19.61
CA LEU A 414 -10.87 -4.29 -18.60
C LEU A 414 -10.91 -2.78 -18.84
N LYS A 415 -12.00 -2.16 -18.43
CA LYS A 415 -12.09 -0.70 -18.35
C LYS A 415 -12.45 -0.29 -16.92
N PRO A 416 -11.66 0.59 -16.26
CA PRO A 416 -12.02 1.11 -14.94
C PRO A 416 -13.39 1.83 -14.96
N PRO A 417 -14.03 2.00 -13.79
CA PRO A 417 -15.31 2.71 -13.72
C PRO A 417 -15.18 4.12 -14.29
N ALA A 418 -16.12 4.56 -15.11
CA ALA A 418 -16.10 5.92 -15.69
C ALA A 418 -16.03 7.03 -14.61
N LYS A 419 -16.50 6.71 -13.39
CA LYS A 419 -16.34 7.53 -12.18
C LYS A 419 -14.87 7.71 -11.78
N LEU A 420 -14.07 6.64 -11.78
CA LEU A 420 -12.65 6.69 -11.47
C LEU A 420 -11.89 7.50 -12.52
N CYS A 421 -12.23 7.37 -13.80
CA CYS A 421 -11.60 8.19 -14.85
C CYS A 421 -11.96 9.69 -14.69
N ASN A 422 -13.19 10.01 -14.26
CA ASN A 422 -13.55 11.38 -13.89
C ASN A 422 -12.75 11.88 -12.67
N THR A 423 -12.50 11.03 -11.67
CA THR A 423 -11.64 11.36 -10.52
C THR A 423 -10.18 11.62 -10.95
N TYR A 424 -9.60 10.78 -11.81
CA TYR A 424 -8.27 11.03 -12.38
C TYR A 424 -8.23 12.31 -13.23
N LYS A 425 -9.31 12.63 -13.96
CA LYS A 425 -9.43 13.89 -14.68
C LYS A 425 -9.46 15.10 -13.73
N LEU A 426 -10.25 15.05 -12.67
CA LEU A 426 -10.29 16.10 -11.65
C LEU A 426 -8.92 16.27 -10.96
N LEU A 427 -8.20 15.18 -10.65
CA LEU A 427 -6.82 15.25 -10.15
C LEU A 427 -5.88 15.92 -11.16
N ALA A 428 -6.04 15.67 -12.47
CA ALA A 428 -5.21 16.25 -13.52
C ALA A 428 -5.52 17.74 -13.79
N GLU A 429 -6.77 18.17 -13.61
CA GLU A 429 -7.24 19.53 -13.88
C GLU A 429 -7.14 20.46 -12.65
N ASN A 430 -7.48 19.97 -11.45
CA ASN A 430 -7.52 20.76 -10.21
C ASN A 430 -6.26 20.58 -9.34
N GLY A 431 -5.46 19.53 -9.57
CA GLY A 431 -4.31 19.16 -8.73
C GLY A 431 -4.66 18.19 -7.59
N PRO A 432 -3.65 17.71 -6.84
CA PRO A 432 -3.84 16.64 -5.86
C PRO A 432 -4.66 17.06 -4.64
N MET A 433 -4.66 18.34 -4.27
CA MET A 433 -5.42 18.85 -3.13
C MET A 433 -6.94 18.77 -3.32
N ASP A 434 -7.43 18.63 -4.57
CA ASP A 434 -8.87 18.47 -4.84
C ASP A 434 -9.46 17.21 -4.17
N PHE A 435 -8.61 16.22 -3.90
CA PHE A 435 -8.91 15.00 -3.12
C PHE A 435 -9.24 15.28 -1.65
N TYR A 436 -8.65 16.32 -1.05
CA TYR A 436 -8.74 16.60 0.38
C TYR A 436 -9.63 17.82 0.71
N ASN A 437 -9.63 18.85 -0.15
CA ASN A 437 -10.45 20.05 0.07
C ASN A 437 -11.08 20.67 -1.18
N GLY A 438 -11.28 19.86 -2.23
CA GLY A 438 -11.96 20.28 -3.47
C GLY A 438 -13.15 19.40 -3.85
N THR A 439 -13.28 19.17 -5.15
CA THR A 439 -14.42 18.49 -5.79
C THR A 439 -14.44 17.00 -5.44
N ILE A 440 -13.29 16.32 -5.57
CA ILE A 440 -13.15 14.91 -5.21
C ILE A 440 -13.39 14.74 -3.70
N ALA A 441 -12.92 15.64 -2.84
CA ALA A 441 -13.12 15.57 -1.39
C ALA A 441 -14.62 15.53 -1.02
N GLN A 442 -15.44 16.38 -1.64
CA GLN A 442 -16.89 16.39 -1.45
C GLN A 442 -17.53 15.09 -1.96
N MET A 443 -17.14 14.62 -3.15
CA MET A 443 -17.63 13.36 -3.71
C MET A 443 -17.25 12.15 -2.85
N LEU A 444 -16.04 12.13 -2.28
CA LEU A 444 -15.51 11.08 -1.43
C LEU A 444 -16.19 11.08 -0.05
N ALA A 445 -16.40 12.24 0.56
CA ALA A 445 -17.13 12.37 1.82
C ALA A 445 -18.61 11.95 1.67
N GLU A 446 -19.25 12.23 0.53
CA GLU A 446 -20.59 11.71 0.24
C GLU A 446 -20.60 10.18 0.03
N ASP A 447 -19.62 9.63 -0.71
CA ASP A 447 -19.48 8.18 -0.91
C ASP A 447 -19.27 7.45 0.43
N LEU A 448 -18.33 7.93 1.26
CA LEU A 448 -18.03 7.35 2.57
C LEU A 448 -19.24 7.39 3.51
N LYS A 449 -19.98 8.50 3.52
CA LYS A 449 -21.22 8.66 4.30
C LYS A 449 -22.34 7.74 3.82
N GLU A 450 -22.50 7.54 2.51
CA GLU A 450 -23.52 6.64 1.94
C GLU A 450 -23.19 5.17 2.20
N LEU A 451 -21.90 4.82 2.17
CA LEU A 451 -21.40 3.49 2.55
C LEU A 451 -21.50 3.21 4.06
N GLY A 452 -21.75 4.24 4.89
CA GLY A 452 -21.89 4.13 6.35
C GLY A 452 -20.57 4.22 7.12
N SER A 453 -19.53 4.83 6.54
CA SER A 453 -18.23 5.04 7.20
C SER A 453 -18.29 6.18 8.22
N ILE A 454 -17.35 6.17 9.15
CA ILE A 454 -17.19 7.20 10.19
C ILE A 454 -16.27 8.36 9.76
N ILE A 455 -15.66 8.28 8.56
CA ILE A 455 -14.87 9.36 7.98
C ILE A 455 -15.78 10.54 7.59
N THR A 456 -15.38 11.75 7.99
CA THR A 456 -16.04 13.01 7.66
C THR A 456 -15.23 13.81 6.63
N LEU A 457 -15.76 14.96 6.19
CA LEU A 457 -14.99 15.91 5.37
C LEU A 457 -13.86 16.59 6.18
N ASP A 458 -14.05 16.75 7.50
CA ASP A 458 -13.05 17.36 8.38
C ASP A 458 -11.83 16.41 8.55
N ASP A 459 -12.05 15.10 8.55
CA ASP A 459 -10.98 14.08 8.51
C ASP A 459 -10.13 14.18 7.22
N LEU A 460 -10.75 14.58 6.09
CA LEU A 460 -10.04 14.77 4.82
C LEU A 460 -9.28 16.10 4.78
N ASP A 461 -9.92 17.24 5.12
CA ASP A 461 -9.26 18.56 5.06
C ASP A 461 -8.11 18.69 6.08
N THR A 462 -8.16 17.95 7.19
CA THR A 462 -7.08 17.92 8.20
C THR A 462 -6.00 16.86 7.95
N TYR A 463 -6.18 15.95 6.99
CA TYR A 463 -5.18 14.91 6.72
C TYR A 463 -3.84 15.54 6.32
N THR A 464 -2.76 15.03 6.90
CA THR A 464 -1.38 15.44 6.54
C THR A 464 -0.47 14.23 6.41
N ALA A 465 0.43 14.29 5.42
CA ALA A 465 1.60 13.42 5.30
C ALA A 465 2.82 14.14 5.90
N ASP A 466 3.78 13.39 6.45
CA ASP A 466 4.99 13.96 7.05
C ASP A 466 6.19 13.80 6.11
N LEU A 467 6.99 14.86 5.96
CA LEU A 467 8.33 14.79 5.36
C LEU A 467 9.36 14.75 6.49
N ARG A 468 10.12 13.65 6.56
CA ARG A 468 11.17 13.41 7.58
C ARG A 468 12.49 13.04 6.91
N LEU A 469 13.57 12.91 7.68
CA LEU A 469 14.78 12.23 7.20
C LEU A 469 14.60 10.72 7.33
N SER A 470 15.23 9.96 6.43
CA SER A 470 15.42 8.52 6.60
C SER A 470 16.43 8.27 7.72
N VAL A 471 16.21 7.23 8.54
CA VAL A 471 17.16 6.77 9.54
C VAL A 471 18.36 6.14 8.83
N THR A 472 19.57 6.40 9.31
CA THR A 472 20.80 5.89 8.69
C THR A 472 21.44 4.79 9.53
N MET A 473 21.98 3.78 8.85
CA MET A 473 22.76 2.70 9.47
C MET A 473 23.93 2.35 8.54
N PRO A 474 25.17 2.18 9.04
CA PRO A 474 26.24 1.61 8.23
C PRO A 474 25.94 0.13 7.95
N LEU A 475 26.23 -0.33 6.73
CA LEU A 475 26.13 -1.74 6.34
C LEU A 475 27.40 -2.09 5.56
N GLY A 476 28.38 -2.68 6.24
CA GLY A 476 29.75 -2.79 5.76
C GLY A 476 30.36 -1.41 5.52
N ASN A 477 30.75 -1.14 4.27
CA ASN A 477 31.26 0.16 3.84
C ASN A 477 30.17 1.14 3.37
N ASP A 478 28.94 0.66 3.15
CA ASP A 478 27.84 1.42 2.57
C ASP A 478 26.99 2.12 3.66
N THR A 479 26.14 3.05 3.26
CA THR A 479 25.10 3.64 4.13
C THR A 479 23.71 3.17 3.70
N LEU A 480 23.01 2.48 4.60
CA LEU A 480 21.61 2.09 4.47
C LEU A 480 20.73 3.24 4.98
N TYR A 481 19.76 3.64 4.17
CA TYR A 481 18.73 4.63 4.48
C TYR A 481 17.41 3.88 4.69
N ALA A 482 17.02 3.77 5.96
CA ALA A 482 15.82 3.10 6.42
C ALA A 482 14.69 4.09 6.68
N VAL A 483 13.45 3.69 6.41
CA VAL A 483 12.28 4.50 6.77
C VAL A 483 11.92 4.32 8.26
N PRO A 484 11.76 5.41 9.04
CA PRO A 484 11.33 5.31 10.44
C PRO A 484 9.85 4.94 10.60
N PRO A 485 9.42 4.58 11.84
CA PRO A 485 8.03 4.32 12.20
C PRO A 485 7.07 5.42 11.72
N VAL A 486 5.88 5.10 11.20
CA VAL A 486 5.14 3.83 11.34
C VAL A 486 5.57 2.69 10.38
N SER A 487 6.65 2.83 9.63
CA SER A 487 7.25 1.73 8.87
C SER A 487 8.04 0.74 9.75
N SER A 488 8.15 -0.51 9.27
CA SER A 488 9.03 -1.55 9.81
C SER A 488 10.49 -1.48 9.31
N GLY A 489 10.91 -0.46 8.57
CA GLY A 489 12.26 -0.37 7.97
C GLY A 489 13.44 -0.46 8.95
N SER A 490 13.26 -0.03 10.20
CA SER A 490 14.27 -0.23 11.26
C SER A 490 14.44 -1.70 11.66
N ILE A 491 13.40 -2.53 11.53
CA ILE A 491 13.48 -3.98 11.78
C ILE A 491 14.27 -4.67 10.67
N VAL A 492 14.04 -4.29 9.40
CA VAL A 492 14.83 -4.77 8.25
C VAL A 492 16.31 -4.44 8.43
N SER A 493 16.61 -3.21 8.88
CA SER A 493 17.98 -2.75 9.15
C SER A 493 18.67 -3.57 10.23
N HIS A 494 17.99 -3.80 11.37
CA HIS A 494 18.51 -4.65 12.45
C HIS A 494 18.82 -6.08 11.97
N ILE A 495 17.91 -6.68 11.20
CA ILE A 495 18.11 -8.03 10.63
C ILE A 495 19.33 -8.05 9.70
N LEU A 496 19.48 -7.06 8.83
CA LEU A 496 20.63 -6.96 7.93
C LEU A 496 21.97 -6.79 8.69
N SER A 497 22.03 -5.96 9.74
CA SER A 497 23.26 -5.80 10.55
C SER A 497 23.55 -7.02 11.45
N ILE A 498 22.53 -7.78 11.88
CA ILE A 498 22.72 -9.09 12.50
C ILE A 498 23.40 -10.04 11.51
N LEU A 499 22.99 -10.03 10.24
CA LEU A 499 23.47 -10.97 9.23
C LEU A 499 24.83 -10.59 8.63
N GLU A 500 25.12 -9.30 8.47
CA GLU A 500 26.37 -8.75 7.95
C GLU A 500 27.61 -9.42 8.57
N GLY A 501 27.67 -9.49 9.90
CA GLY A 501 28.81 -10.03 10.63
C GLY A 501 29.00 -11.55 10.58
N TYR A 502 28.20 -12.29 9.81
CA TYR A 502 28.57 -13.65 9.38
C TYR A 502 29.52 -13.66 8.18
N ASN A 503 29.69 -12.54 7.46
CA ASN A 503 30.51 -12.40 6.26
C ASN A 503 30.16 -13.44 5.17
N PHE A 504 28.87 -13.58 4.89
CA PHE A 504 28.32 -14.54 3.92
C PHE A 504 28.96 -14.42 2.53
N THR A 505 29.10 -15.57 1.87
CA THR A 505 29.69 -15.72 0.53
C THR A 505 28.92 -16.76 -0.30
N ARG A 506 29.20 -16.84 -1.60
CA ARG A 506 28.63 -17.90 -2.46
C ARG A 506 28.88 -19.34 -1.98
N ALA A 507 29.90 -19.57 -1.13
CA ALA A 507 30.18 -20.88 -0.55
C ALA A 507 29.09 -21.33 0.44
N ASP A 508 28.46 -20.38 1.15
CA ASP A 508 27.41 -20.64 2.15
C ASP A 508 26.07 -21.11 1.53
N LEU A 509 26.01 -21.22 0.20
CA LEU A 509 24.92 -21.79 -0.59
C LEU A 509 25.34 -23.06 -1.38
N ALA A 510 26.58 -23.55 -1.23
CA ALA A 510 27.15 -24.55 -2.14
C ALA A 510 26.70 -26.01 -1.90
N ASP A 511 26.18 -26.33 -0.72
CA ASP A 511 25.71 -27.66 -0.32
C ASP A 511 24.53 -27.60 0.66
N ASP A 512 23.85 -28.73 0.88
CA ASP A 512 22.65 -28.81 1.73
C ASP A 512 22.88 -28.38 3.21
N GLU A 513 24.05 -28.64 3.79
CA GLU A 513 24.35 -28.32 5.20
C GLU A 513 24.72 -26.84 5.36
N SER A 514 25.56 -26.32 4.46
CA SER A 514 25.86 -24.89 4.38
C SER A 514 24.58 -24.07 4.12
N TYR A 515 23.75 -24.49 3.17
CA TYR A 515 22.50 -23.78 2.85
C TYR A 515 21.47 -23.88 3.98
N ALA A 516 21.31 -25.04 4.63
CA ALA A 516 20.44 -25.17 5.80
C ALA A 516 20.91 -24.33 7.00
N LEU A 517 22.22 -24.20 7.20
CA LEU A 517 22.80 -23.30 8.21
C LEU A 517 22.52 -21.82 7.88
N THR A 518 22.68 -21.44 6.62
CA THR A 518 22.37 -20.09 6.12
C THR A 518 20.89 -19.73 6.32
N ILE A 519 19.97 -20.61 5.92
CA ILE A 519 18.52 -20.43 6.14
C ILE A 519 18.22 -20.32 7.64
N HIS A 520 18.84 -21.15 8.49
CA HIS A 520 18.67 -21.07 9.94
C HIS A 520 19.16 -19.73 10.50
N ARG A 521 20.36 -19.26 10.17
CA ARG A 521 20.90 -17.97 10.64
C ARG A 521 20.02 -16.78 10.22
N ILE A 522 19.54 -16.79 8.98
CA ILE A 522 18.59 -15.77 8.48
C ILE A 522 17.26 -15.85 9.26
N THR A 523 16.74 -17.05 9.49
CA THR A 523 15.50 -17.27 10.27
C THR A 523 15.62 -16.77 11.71
N GLU A 524 16.71 -17.07 12.40
CA GLU A 524 16.93 -16.61 13.79
C GLU A 524 17.16 -15.09 13.85
N ALA A 525 17.83 -14.50 12.85
CA ALA A 525 17.94 -13.05 12.73
C ALA A 525 16.56 -12.39 12.52
N MET A 526 15.70 -12.96 11.65
CA MET A 526 14.32 -12.51 11.51
C MET A 526 13.56 -12.57 12.84
N LYS A 527 13.67 -13.67 13.60
CA LYS A 527 13.04 -13.81 14.94
C LYS A 527 13.51 -12.72 15.92
N PHE A 528 14.80 -12.40 15.95
CA PHE A 528 15.34 -11.30 16.75
C PHE A 528 14.90 -9.90 16.30
N GLY A 529 14.59 -9.72 15.01
CA GLY A 529 13.97 -8.49 14.49
C GLY A 529 12.50 -8.38 14.89
N PHE A 530 11.68 -9.37 14.50
CA PHE A 530 10.23 -9.39 14.77
C PHE A 530 9.91 -9.31 16.27
N ALA A 531 10.75 -9.85 17.15
CA ALA A 531 10.62 -9.70 18.60
C ALA A 531 10.48 -8.25 19.08
N ARG A 532 11.13 -7.29 18.40
CA ARG A 532 11.11 -5.86 18.74
C ARG A 532 10.04 -5.07 17.97
N ARG A 533 9.40 -5.66 16.95
CA ARG A 533 8.45 -4.97 16.06
C ARG A 533 7.16 -4.58 16.79
N ALA A 534 6.72 -5.38 17.76
CA ALA A 534 5.54 -5.11 18.59
C ALA A 534 5.66 -3.84 19.45
N GLU A 535 6.87 -3.33 19.69
CA GLU A 535 7.13 -2.10 20.44
C GLU A 535 7.19 -0.84 19.57
N LEU A 536 7.14 -0.98 18.24
CA LEU A 536 7.00 0.15 17.33
C LEU A 536 5.54 0.62 17.27
N GLY A 537 5.34 1.93 17.03
CA GLY A 537 4.04 2.57 16.97
C GLY A 537 4.11 3.92 16.25
N ASP A 538 3.05 4.72 16.37
CA ASP A 538 3.05 6.09 15.88
C ASP A 538 3.93 6.97 16.80
N PRO A 539 5.05 7.53 16.31
CA PRO A 539 5.97 8.32 17.14
C PRO A 539 5.36 9.63 17.68
N ARG A 540 4.17 10.02 17.20
CA ARG A 540 3.40 11.16 17.75
C ARG A 540 2.67 10.78 19.05
N PHE A 541 2.50 9.49 19.33
CA PHE A 541 1.75 8.93 20.46
C PHE A 541 2.61 8.07 21.39
N ASN A 542 3.72 7.52 20.88
CA ASN A 542 4.58 6.56 21.58
C ASN A 542 6.05 6.97 21.43
N ASP A 543 6.76 7.23 22.53
CA ASP A 543 8.20 7.55 22.46
C ASP A 543 9.03 6.28 22.23
N ILE A 544 9.35 6.06 20.96
CA ILE A 544 10.10 4.89 20.45
C ILE A 544 11.51 5.27 19.97
N ARG A 545 12.00 6.46 20.34
CA ARG A 545 13.28 7.01 19.85
C ARG A 545 14.49 6.17 20.24
N GLU A 546 14.54 5.72 21.48
CA GLU A 546 15.62 4.83 21.94
C GLU A 546 15.59 3.49 21.19
N LEU A 547 14.40 2.92 20.98
CA LEU A 547 14.24 1.66 20.24
C LEU A 547 14.67 1.78 18.77
N VAL A 548 14.30 2.87 18.09
CA VAL A 548 14.77 3.16 16.72
C VAL A 548 16.29 3.33 16.70
N SER A 549 16.88 4.00 17.70
CA SER A 549 18.35 4.12 17.82
C SER A 549 19.04 2.76 18.01
N GLN A 550 18.52 1.91 18.90
CA GLN A 550 19.01 0.55 19.12
C GLN A 550 18.91 -0.33 17.86
N LEU A 551 17.77 -0.32 17.17
CA LEU A 551 17.53 -1.14 15.96
C LEU A 551 18.38 -0.74 14.75
N ASN A 552 18.98 0.47 14.75
CA ASN A 552 19.88 0.94 13.70
C ASN A 552 21.32 1.08 14.23
N ASN A 553 21.68 0.30 15.27
CA ASN A 553 23.01 0.28 15.88
C ASN A 553 23.70 -1.09 15.70
N PRO A 554 24.88 -1.16 15.04
CA PRO A 554 25.60 -2.41 14.80
C PRO A 554 26.06 -3.15 16.07
N GLU A 555 26.35 -2.45 17.17
CA GLU A 555 26.72 -3.10 18.44
C GLU A 555 25.54 -3.84 19.09
N TYR A 556 24.31 -3.33 18.96
CA TYR A 556 23.08 -4.01 19.37
C TYR A 556 22.76 -5.20 18.46
N ALA A 557 22.97 -5.06 17.16
CA ALA A 557 22.89 -6.18 16.22
C ALA A 557 23.92 -7.28 16.52
N ALA A 558 25.14 -6.92 16.89
CA ALA A 558 26.17 -7.87 17.32
C ALA A 558 25.79 -8.61 18.61
N GLN A 559 25.13 -7.95 19.57
CA GLN A 559 24.59 -8.59 20.78
C GLN A 559 23.47 -9.59 20.48
N HIS A 560 22.70 -9.38 19.40
CA HIS A 560 21.68 -10.35 18.96
C HIS A 560 22.31 -11.50 18.17
N ARG A 561 23.26 -11.23 17.26
CA ARG A 561 24.07 -12.28 16.58
C ARG A 561 24.75 -13.22 17.57
N ALA A 562 25.30 -12.71 18.68
CA ALA A 562 25.96 -13.50 19.72
C ALA A 562 25.03 -14.46 20.50
N LYS A 563 23.70 -14.36 20.32
CA LYS A 563 22.71 -15.28 20.92
C LYS A 563 22.24 -16.38 19.95
N ILE A 564 22.52 -16.27 18.66
CA ILE A 564 22.11 -17.25 17.65
C ILE A 564 22.98 -18.51 17.79
N ASN A 565 22.35 -19.68 17.90
CA ASN A 565 23.04 -20.96 18.01
C ASN A 565 22.81 -21.79 16.74
N ASP A 566 23.84 -21.88 15.90
CA ASP A 566 23.91 -22.61 14.62
C ASP A 566 23.34 -24.05 14.61
N ASN A 567 23.10 -24.65 15.78
CA ASN A 567 22.59 -26.02 15.96
C ASN A 567 21.13 -26.09 16.46
N SER A 568 20.53 -25.02 16.97
CA SER A 568 19.20 -25.05 17.57
C SER A 568 18.54 -23.67 17.69
N VAL A 569 17.25 -23.58 17.35
CA VAL A 569 16.39 -22.44 17.75
C VAL A 569 16.35 -22.25 19.28
N LEU A 570 16.04 -21.03 19.72
CA LEU A 570 15.79 -20.71 21.13
C LEU A 570 14.40 -21.22 21.58
N SER A 571 14.19 -21.40 22.89
CA SER A 571 13.06 -22.22 23.39
C SER A 571 11.66 -21.57 23.24
N GLY A 572 11.60 -20.26 22.98
CA GLY A 572 10.36 -19.53 22.75
C GLY A 572 10.57 -18.02 22.59
N PRO A 573 9.50 -17.26 22.27
CA PRO A 573 9.58 -15.85 21.90
C PRO A 573 10.21 -14.94 22.97
N HIS A 574 10.10 -15.29 24.26
CA HIS A 574 10.70 -14.52 25.34
C HIS A 574 12.24 -14.53 25.32
N GLU A 575 12.89 -15.57 24.82
CA GLU A 575 14.37 -15.62 24.72
C GLU A 575 14.90 -14.68 23.62
N TYR A 576 14.07 -14.38 22.61
CA TYR A 576 14.36 -13.33 21.62
C TYR A 576 14.10 -11.91 22.16
N GLY A 577 13.60 -11.77 23.39
CA GLY A 577 13.27 -10.48 24.02
C GLY A 577 11.92 -9.91 23.56
N ALA A 578 10.98 -10.75 23.14
CA ALA A 578 9.73 -10.30 22.55
C ALA A 578 8.68 -9.86 23.58
N GLN A 579 8.07 -8.70 23.33
CA GLN A 579 6.75 -8.37 23.87
C GLN A 579 5.69 -9.03 22.98
N LEU A 580 4.85 -9.89 23.55
CA LEU A 580 3.93 -10.71 22.76
C LEU A 580 2.72 -9.90 22.30
N SER A 581 2.59 -9.72 20.99
CA SER A 581 1.35 -9.35 20.32
C SER A 581 1.28 -10.00 18.95
N SER A 582 0.08 -10.10 18.37
CA SER A 582 -0.05 -10.34 16.94
C SER A 582 -0.48 -9.08 16.21
N GLU A 583 -0.10 -9.07 14.94
CA GLU A 583 -0.80 -8.36 13.87
C GLU A 583 -1.14 -9.43 12.82
N ASP A 584 -2.23 -9.23 12.10
CA ASP A 584 -2.65 -10.14 11.05
C ASP A 584 -1.79 -9.91 9.79
N ASP A 585 -1.81 -10.84 8.84
CA ASP A 585 -0.95 -10.77 7.65
C ASP A 585 -1.77 -10.38 6.40
N PRO A 586 -1.70 -9.12 5.93
CA PRO A 586 -2.44 -8.62 4.76
C PRO A 586 -1.68 -8.79 3.45
N TYR A 587 -2.37 -8.61 2.31
CA TYR A 587 -1.81 -9.00 1.00
C TYR A 587 -2.01 -7.97 -0.14
N GLY A 588 -2.88 -6.98 0.04
CA GLY A 588 -3.07 -5.89 -0.92
C GLY A 588 -1.91 -4.90 -0.82
N THR A 589 -0.81 -5.16 -1.54
CA THR A 589 0.35 -4.27 -1.54
C THR A 589 1.02 -4.22 -2.91
N SER A 590 1.64 -3.09 -3.22
CA SER A 590 2.52 -2.87 -4.37
C SER A 590 3.77 -2.12 -3.94
N SER A 591 4.92 -2.45 -4.54
CA SER A 591 6.18 -1.75 -4.27
C SER A 591 6.94 -1.49 -5.56
N LEU A 592 7.61 -0.35 -5.62
CA LEU A 592 8.26 0.15 -6.82
C LEU A 592 9.62 0.75 -6.47
N ALA A 593 10.50 0.82 -7.48
CA ALA A 593 11.80 1.47 -7.37
C ALA A 593 12.07 2.33 -8.62
N VAL A 594 12.77 3.45 -8.44
CA VAL A 594 13.21 4.37 -9.49
C VAL A 594 14.66 4.78 -9.20
N LEU A 595 15.50 4.81 -10.24
CA LEU A 595 16.83 5.43 -10.23
C LEU A 595 16.95 6.35 -11.45
N ALA A 596 17.18 7.64 -11.21
CA ALA A 596 17.21 8.67 -12.24
C ALA A 596 18.64 8.99 -12.73
N PRO A 597 18.80 9.63 -13.92
CA PRO A 597 20.11 9.92 -14.52
C PRO A 597 21.06 10.79 -13.69
N ASN A 598 20.55 11.61 -12.76
CA ASN A 598 21.37 12.38 -11.83
C ASN A 598 21.79 11.59 -10.57
N GLY A 599 21.36 10.33 -10.44
CA GLY A 599 21.63 9.45 -9.31
C GLY A 599 20.64 9.54 -8.14
N ASP A 600 19.63 10.42 -8.23
CA ASP A 600 18.50 10.40 -7.29
C ASP A 600 17.76 9.06 -7.40
N ALA A 601 17.31 8.53 -6.27
CA ALA A 601 16.53 7.29 -6.25
C ALA A 601 15.28 7.41 -5.37
N VAL A 602 14.29 6.60 -5.69
CA VAL A 602 13.10 6.42 -4.86
C VAL A 602 12.82 4.94 -4.71
N SER A 603 12.52 4.50 -3.49
CA SER A 603 11.83 3.24 -3.24
C SER A 603 10.53 3.55 -2.53
N VAL A 604 9.43 2.93 -2.96
CA VAL A 604 8.09 3.23 -2.45
C VAL A 604 7.29 1.95 -2.30
N THR A 605 6.44 1.91 -1.29
CA THR A 605 5.43 0.85 -1.10
C THR A 605 4.10 1.51 -0.80
N SER A 606 3.03 1.10 -1.50
CA SER A 606 1.64 1.51 -1.21
C SER A 606 0.73 0.30 -1.04
N SER A 607 -0.37 0.50 -0.33
CA SER A 607 -1.31 -0.53 0.08
C SER A 607 -2.71 0.03 0.28
N ILE A 608 -3.73 -0.77 -0.06
CA ILE A 608 -5.11 -0.62 0.43
C ILE A 608 -5.43 -1.63 1.54
N ASN A 609 -4.39 -2.14 2.19
CA ASN A 609 -4.34 -3.23 3.16
C ASN A 609 -4.62 -4.64 2.59
N TYR A 610 -5.84 -5.19 2.67
CA TYR A 610 -6.17 -6.47 2.04
C TYR A 610 -6.47 -6.32 0.53
N TYR A 611 -6.61 -7.45 -0.18
CA TYR A 611 -6.97 -7.42 -1.60
C TYR A 611 -8.38 -6.85 -1.77
N PHE A 612 -8.51 -5.76 -2.53
CA PHE A 612 -9.72 -4.91 -2.62
C PHE A 612 -10.10 -4.17 -1.32
N GLY A 613 -9.18 -4.10 -0.35
CA GLY A 613 -9.35 -3.39 0.91
C GLY A 613 -10.60 -3.82 1.68
N SER A 614 -11.40 -2.83 2.09
CA SER A 614 -12.71 -2.99 2.75
C SER A 614 -13.77 -3.77 1.96
N GLY A 615 -13.50 -4.12 0.70
CA GLY A 615 -14.48 -4.65 -0.24
C GLY A 615 -15.45 -3.58 -0.77
N LEU A 616 -15.22 -2.30 -0.46
CA LEU A 616 -16.07 -1.17 -0.87
C LEU A 616 -15.40 -0.30 -1.91
N ILE A 617 -16.25 0.32 -2.74
CA ILE A 617 -15.85 1.20 -3.85
C ILE A 617 -16.86 2.35 -3.97
N GLY A 618 -16.37 3.59 -4.02
CA GLY A 618 -17.20 4.80 -3.97
C GLY A 618 -18.09 4.98 -5.22
N PRO A 619 -19.43 5.10 -5.08
CA PRO A 619 -20.33 5.20 -6.24
C PRO A 619 -20.25 6.52 -7.03
N ARG A 620 -19.71 7.61 -6.47
CA ARG A 620 -19.42 8.88 -7.17
C ARG A 620 -18.01 8.94 -7.72
N THR A 621 -17.05 8.44 -6.93
CA THR A 621 -15.60 8.61 -7.17
C THR A 621 -14.96 7.43 -7.92
N GLY A 622 -15.53 6.23 -7.83
CA GLY A 622 -14.93 4.99 -8.34
C GLY A 622 -13.69 4.52 -7.57
N ILE A 623 -13.38 5.12 -6.42
CA ILE A 623 -12.21 4.78 -5.58
C ILE A 623 -12.49 3.50 -4.80
N ILE A 624 -11.60 2.52 -4.87
CA ILE A 624 -11.57 1.34 -3.97
C ILE A 624 -10.99 1.79 -2.62
N LEU A 625 -11.66 1.43 -1.51
CA LEU A 625 -11.39 1.97 -0.19
C LEU A 625 -10.65 0.95 0.68
N ASN A 626 -9.56 1.38 1.32
CA ASN A 626 -8.71 0.53 2.17
C ASN A 626 -9.44 -0.10 3.36
N ASP A 627 -8.81 -1.12 3.97
CA ASP A 627 -9.13 -1.62 5.30
C ASP A 627 -7.97 -1.46 6.30
N CYS A 628 -7.22 -0.36 6.23
CA CYS A 628 -6.06 -0.12 7.09
C CYS A 628 -6.40 0.05 8.58
N MET A 629 -7.67 0.13 9.01
CA MET A 629 -8.01 0.03 10.44
C MET A 629 -7.67 -1.36 11.01
N ASN A 630 -7.50 -2.40 10.18
CA ASN A 630 -7.01 -3.71 10.61
C ASN A 630 -5.51 -3.71 10.99
N ASP A 631 -4.73 -2.71 10.53
CA ASP A 631 -3.30 -2.61 10.84
C ASP A 631 -3.04 -2.23 12.32
N PHE A 632 -4.08 -1.85 13.09
CA PHE A 632 -4.01 -1.66 14.53
C PHE A 632 -4.14 -2.98 15.30
N SER A 633 -3.42 -3.12 16.41
CA SER A 633 -3.47 -4.31 17.26
C SER A 633 -4.81 -4.43 18.00
N LEU A 634 -5.58 -5.47 17.69
CA LEU A 634 -6.92 -5.72 18.24
C LEU A 634 -6.92 -6.67 19.43
N LYS A 635 -7.89 -6.48 20.35
CA LYS A 635 -7.99 -7.23 21.61
C LYS A 635 -8.17 -8.73 21.42
N ASP A 636 -9.05 -9.11 20.50
CA ASP A 636 -9.41 -10.50 20.22
C ASP A 636 -8.92 -10.89 18.81
N ASN A 637 -7.61 -10.73 18.58
CA ASN A 637 -6.92 -11.04 17.32
C ASN A 637 -6.89 -12.55 16.99
N MET A 638 -6.59 -12.88 15.72
CA MET A 638 -6.69 -14.25 15.20
C MET A 638 -5.73 -15.28 15.85
N PHE A 639 -4.76 -14.83 16.65
CA PHE A 639 -3.78 -15.67 17.34
C PHE A 639 -3.97 -15.72 18.87
N GLY A 640 -4.90 -14.95 19.43
CA GLY A 640 -5.15 -14.89 20.88
C GLY A 640 -3.99 -14.29 21.69
N LEU A 641 -3.15 -13.44 21.09
CA LEU A 641 -2.03 -12.78 21.76
C LEU A 641 -2.47 -11.45 22.42
N PRO A 642 -1.71 -10.89 23.37
CA PRO A 642 -1.97 -9.55 23.89
C PRO A 642 -1.93 -8.45 22.81
N GLN A 643 -2.52 -7.29 23.08
CA GLN A 643 -2.39 -6.12 22.19
C GLN A 643 -1.03 -5.45 22.35
N SER A 644 -0.41 -5.08 21.23
CA SER A 644 0.67 -4.07 21.25
C SER A 644 0.08 -2.74 21.73
N GLN A 645 0.56 -2.25 22.87
CA GLN A 645 0.15 -0.93 23.39
C GLN A 645 0.72 0.22 22.54
N ALA A 646 1.79 -0.03 21.78
CA ALA A 646 2.32 0.92 20.81
C ALA A 646 1.40 1.05 19.58
N ASN A 647 0.66 0.00 19.22
CA ASN A 647 -0.19 -0.06 18.03
C ASN A 647 -1.70 -0.21 18.33
N VAL A 648 -2.20 0.26 19.47
CA VAL A 648 -3.67 0.39 19.69
C VAL A 648 -4.26 1.56 18.89
N ILE A 649 -5.54 1.45 18.51
CA ILE A 649 -6.34 2.52 17.87
C ILE A 649 -6.49 3.72 18.82
N ASP A 650 -6.11 4.91 18.36
CA ASP A 650 -6.46 6.21 18.94
C ASP A 650 -6.79 7.20 17.79
N LEU A 651 -7.52 8.26 18.10
CA LEU A 651 -7.99 9.26 17.12
C LEU A 651 -6.83 9.92 16.36
N HIS A 652 -6.93 9.95 15.03
CA HIS A 652 -5.95 10.53 14.09
C HIS A 652 -4.53 9.91 14.16
N LYS A 653 -4.41 8.71 14.75
CA LYS A 653 -3.18 7.91 14.80
C LYS A 653 -2.95 7.20 13.46
N ARG A 654 -1.70 6.99 13.04
CA ARG A 654 -1.34 6.07 11.95
C ARG A 654 -1.10 4.66 12.54
N PRO A 655 -1.63 3.58 11.94
CA PRO A 655 -1.29 2.23 12.37
C PRO A 655 0.12 1.84 11.91
N MET A 656 0.74 0.87 12.59
CA MET A 656 2.02 0.31 12.13
C MET A 656 1.89 -0.38 10.78
N SER A 657 2.96 -0.34 9.99
CA SER A 657 3.00 -0.97 8.67
C SER A 657 4.22 -1.85 8.48
N SER A 658 4.03 -2.95 7.75
CA SER A 658 5.12 -3.80 7.26
C SER A 658 5.80 -3.24 6.01
N GLN A 659 5.22 -2.23 5.35
CA GLN A 659 5.85 -1.47 4.26
C GLN A 659 7.24 -1.00 4.70
N SER A 660 8.28 -1.36 3.94
CA SER A 660 9.69 -1.13 4.31
C SER A 660 10.59 -0.81 3.11
N PRO A 661 10.33 0.26 2.31
CA PRO A 661 11.19 0.64 1.19
C PRO A 661 12.58 1.09 1.64
N MET A 662 13.64 0.47 1.11
CA MET A 662 15.03 0.69 1.53
C MET A 662 15.89 1.23 0.38
N LEU A 663 16.86 2.06 0.72
CA LEU A 663 17.89 2.59 -0.20
C LEU A 663 19.28 2.39 0.41
N LEU A 664 20.25 1.95 -0.39
CA LEU A 664 21.64 1.70 0.02
C LEU A 664 22.59 2.45 -0.93
N ALA A 665 23.46 3.31 -0.39
CA ALA A 665 24.44 4.07 -1.17
C ALA A 665 25.88 3.71 -0.78
N ASP A 666 26.79 3.72 -1.76
CA ASP A 666 28.24 3.59 -1.55
C ASP A 666 28.87 4.83 -0.89
N GLN A 667 30.18 4.76 -0.64
CA GLN A 667 30.95 5.83 0.01
C GLN A 667 31.09 7.10 -0.84
N ASP A 668 30.90 7.01 -2.16
CA ASP A 668 30.85 8.15 -3.08
C ASP A 668 29.42 8.75 -3.16
N GLY A 669 28.43 8.07 -2.58
CA GLY A 669 27.01 8.43 -2.57
C GLY A 669 26.21 7.92 -3.76
N ASN A 670 26.70 6.93 -4.51
CA ASN A 670 25.91 6.33 -5.57
C ASN A 670 25.04 5.20 -5.00
N ILE A 671 23.76 5.19 -5.35
CA ILE A 671 22.84 4.11 -4.97
C ILE A 671 23.33 2.79 -5.57
N ARG A 672 23.63 1.82 -4.69
CA ARG A 672 23.99 0.43 -5.01
C ARG A 672 22.76 -0.48 -5.07
N LEU A 673 21.77 -0.22 -4.23
CA LEU A 673 20.50 -0.97 -4.17
C LEU A 673 19.36 -0.04 -3.76
N ALA A 674 18.29 -0.02 -4.53
CA ALA A 674 16.97 0.48 -4.16
C ALA A 674 16.00 -0.70 -4.19
N ILE A 675 15.33 -0.99 -3.07
CA ILE A 675 14.55 -2.23 -2.92
C ILE A 675 13.32 -2.03 -2.04
N GLY A 676 12.18 -2.51 -2.52
CA GLY A 676 10.94 -2.61 -1.76
C GLY A 676 10.21 -3.91 -2.08
N ALA A 677 9.23 -4.27 -1.26
CA ALA A 677 8.44 -5.48 -1.45
C ALA A 677 6.98 -5.31 -1.05
N ALA A 678 6.13 -6.20 -1.57
CA ALA A 678 4.70 -6.30 -1.32
C ALA A 678 4.35 -7.67 -0.71
N GLY A 679 3.30 -7.73 0.13
CA GLY A 679 2.80 -8.96 0.74
C GLY A 679 2.94 -9.01 2.27
N GLY A 680 2.37 -8.03 2.97
CA GLY A 680 2.17 -8.09 4.42
C GLY A 680 3.44 -8.19 5.26
N SER A 681 3.43 -9.04 6.29
CA SER A 681 4.59 -9.27 7.16
C SER A 681 5.80 -9.82 6.39
N LYS A 682 5.55 -10.57 5.31
CA LYS A 682 6.57 -11.21 4.47
C LYS A 682 7.45 -10.21 3.72
N ILE A 683 7.04 -8.93 3.63
CA ILE A 683 7.84 -7.82 3.07
C ILE A 683 9.23 -7.77 3.71
N LEU A 684 9.31 -7.83 5.05
CA LEU A 684 10.57 -7.75 5.78
C LEU A 684 11.51 -8.89 5.38
N GLY A 685 10.99 -10.11 5.35
CA GLY A 685 11.76 -11.30 4.97
C GLY A 685 12.21 -11.26 3.52
N ALA A 686 11.32 -10.91 2.59
CA ALA A 686 11.61 -10.89 1.16
C ALA A 686 12.72 -9.88 0.77
N ILE A 687 12.75 -8.72 1.44
CA ILE A 687 13.81 -7.72 1.28
C ILE A 687 15.14 -8.24 1.84
N VAL A 688 15.14 -8.84 3.04
CA VAL A 688 16.34 -9.44 3.65
C VAL A 688 16.93 -10.55 2.77
N GLU A 689 16.11 -11.45 2.23
CA GLU A 689 16.56 -12.53 1.33
C GLU A 689 17.22 -12.01 0.05
N VAL A 690 16.59 -11.04 -0.64
CA VAL A 690 17.12 -10.50 -1.91
C VAL A 690 18.34 -9.63 -1.67
N ALA A 691 18.33 -8.79 -0.62
CA ALA A 691 19.48 -7.98 -0.25
C ALA A 691 20.69 -8.87 0.10
N ALA A 692 20.51 -9.95 0.87
CA ALA A 692 21.59 -10.89 1.17
C ALA A 692 22.12 -11.59 -0.09
N ARG A 693 21.25 -11.99 -1.02
CA ARG A 693 21.63 -12.61 -2.31
C ARG A 693 22.41 -11.68 -3.23
N PHE A 694 21.94 -10.44 -3.38
CA PHE A 694 22.58 -9.44 -4.21
C PHE A 694 23.88 -8.90 -3.61
N LEU A 695 23.94 -8.67 -2.29
CA LEU A 695 25.08 -8.00 -1.64
C LEU A 695 26.19 -8.96 -1.18
N TRP A 696 25.87 -10.21 -0.81
CA TRP A 696 26.81 -11.13 -0.16
C TRP A 696 26.99 -12.47 -0.88
N PHE A 697 25.90 -13.12 -1.31
CA PHE A 697 26.00 -14.42 -2.02
C PHE A 697 26.46 -14.27 -3.49
N GLY A 698 26.47 -13.04 -4.03
CA GLY A 698 26.99 -12.71 -5.36
C GLY A 698 26.08 -13.15 -6.50
N ASP A 699 24.77 -13.20 -6.25
CA ASP A 699 23.74 -13.37 -7.28
C ASP A 699 23.38 -12.01 -7.90
N ASP A 700 22.96 -11.99 -9.17
CA ASP A 700 22.28 -10.81 -9.74
C ASP A 700 20.84 -10.69 -9.20
N LEU A 701 20.17 -9.56 -9.43
CA LEU A 701 18.82 -9.33 -8.90
C LEU A 701 17.79 -10.36 -9.38
N LYS A 702 17.91 -10.88 -10.61
CA LYS A 702 17.00 -11.89 -11.13
C LYS A 702 17.22 -13.22 -10.43
N ALA A 703 18.47 -13.66 -10.29
CA ALA A 703 18.81 -14.85 -9.52
C ALA A 703 18.43 -14.71 -8.04
N ALA A 704 18.53 -13.51 -7.47
CA ALA A 704 18.14 -13.21 -6.10
C ALA A 704 16.62 -13.29 -5.86
N GLU A 705 15.80 -12.78 -6.79
CA GLU A 705 14.33 -12.78 -6.70
C GLU A 705 13.70 -14.11 -7.14
N ASP A 706 14.16 -14.73 -8.23
CA ASP A 706 13.65 -16.03 -8.71
C ASP A 706 13.97 -17.20 -7.75
N ALA A 707 14.82 -16.97 -6.74
CA ALA A 707 15.23 -17.97 -5.76
C ALA A 707 14.05 -18.49 -4.88
N PRO A 708 14.21 -19.69 -4.26
CA PRO A 708 13.26 -20.19 -3.27
C PRO A 708 13.14 -19.26 -2.06
N ARG A 709 11.89 -18.98 -1.64
CA ARG A 709 11.54 -18.11 -0.50
C ARG A 709 11.35 -18.88 0.80
N PHE A 710 11.68 -18.24 1.91
CA PHE A 710 11.27 -18.64 3.26
C PHE A 710 10.97 -17.45 4.17
N TYR A 711 10.03 -17.61 5.09
CA TYR A 711 9.55 -16.53 5.98
C TYR A 711 9.37 -17.00 7.42
N HIS A 712 9.76 -16.16 8.38
CA HIS A 712 9.49 -16.36 9.80
C HIS A 712 9.23 -15.02 10.50
N GLN A 713 8.05 -14.86 11.10
CA GLN A 713 7.57 -13.59 11.69
C GLN A 713 7.53 -13.61 13.24
N LEU A 714 8.40 -14.44 13.83
CA LEU A 714 8.40 -14.91 15.23
C LEU A 714 7.15 -15.69 15.66
N LEU A 715 5.93 -15.17 15.45
CA LEU A 715 4.67 -15.81 15.83
C LEU A 715 3.66 -15.82 14.68
N PRO A 716 3.07 -16.97 14.31
CA PRO A 716 3.34 -18.31 14.83
C PRO A 716 4.78 -18.78 14.57
N ASP A 717 5.33 -19.59 15.47
CA ASP A 717 6.72 -20.10 15.42
C ASP A 717 6.85 -21.23 14.39
N VAL A 718 6.70 -20.86 13.12
CA VAL A 718 6.79 -21.75 11.96
C VAL A 718 7.60 -21.10 10.84
N LEU A 719 8.60 -21.83 10.35
CA LEU A 719 9.36 -21.48 9.16
C LEU A 719 8.54 -21.87 7.93
N GLN A 720 7.99 -20.87 7.26
CA GLN A 720 7.21 -21.04 6.03
C GLN A 720 8.17 -21.09 4.83
N TYR A 721 7.98 -22.01 3.88
CA TYR A 721 8.92 -22.20 2.75
C TYR A 721 8.21 -22.56 1.43
N ASP A 722 8.79 -22.16 0.29
CA ASP A 722 8.28 -22.49 -1.06
C ASP A 722 8.21 -24.02 -1.28
N GLU A 723 7.01 -24.57 -1.43
CA GLU A 723 6.81 -26.03 -1.53
C GLU A 723 7.41 -26.63 -2.83
N GLY A 724 8.27 -27.63 -2.65
CA GLY A 724 8.96 -28.31 -3.75
C GLY A 724 10.16 -27.54 -4.33
N ARG A 725 10.57 -26.43 -3.69
CA ARG A 725 11.71 -25.60 -4.10
C ARG A 725 12.98 -25.77 -3.23
N PHE A 726 12.90 -26.63 -2.20
CA PHE A 726 14.02 -27.00 -1.32
C PHE A 726 14.23 -28.52 -1.31
N SER A 727 15.46 -28.98 -1.07
CA SER A 727 15.74 -30.42 -0.92
C SER A 727 15.19 -30.95 0.41
N GLU A 728 14.69 -32.18 0.44
CA GLU A 728 14.26 -32.81 1.71
C GLU A 728 15.44 -32.99 2.69
N ASN A 729 16.69 -32.98 2.19
CA ASN A 729 17.87 -32.96 3.04
C ASN A 729 18.03 -31.61 3.78
N VAL A 730 17.91 -30.46 3.09
CA VAL A 730 17.84 -29.13 3.72
C VAL A 730 16.68 -29.05 4.72
N LEU A 731 15.49 -29.52 4.34
CA LEU A 731 14.32 -29.51 5.25
C LEU A 731 14.57 -30.39 6.49
N SER A 732 15.19 -31.57 6.33
CA SER A 732 15.61 -32.43 7.44
C SER A 732 16.63 -31.75 8.36
N LEU A 733 17.63 -31.06 7.79
CA LEU A 733 18.65 -30.32 8.53
C LEU A 733 18.11 -29.07 9.25
N LEU A 734 17.03 -28.46 8.74
CA LEU A 734 16.30 -27.39 9.44
C LEU A 734 15.44 -27.96 10.59
N ARG A 735 14.75 -29.08 10.39
CA ARG A 735 14.02 -29.78 11.49
C ARG A 735 14.99 -30.26 12.59
N LYS A 736 16.18 -30.73 12.23
CA LYS A 736 17.27 -31.11 13.15
C LYS A 736 17.75 -29.92 14.00
N ARG A 737 17.68 -28.68 13.46
CA ARG A 737 17.91 -27.42 14.18
C ARG A 737 16.68 -26.92 14.96
N GLY A 738 15.60 -27.69 15.02
CA GLY A 738 14.40 -27.37 15.79
C GLY A 738 13.36 -26.50 15.06
N HIS A 739 13.55 -26.18 13.78
CA HIS A 739 12.55 -25.41 13.03
C HIS A 739 11.28 -26.22 12.75
N THR A 740 10.13 -25.71 13.20
CA THR A 740 8.81 -26.21 12.77
C THR A 740 8.54 -25.74 11.35
N LEU A 741 8.50 -26.65 10.38
CA LEU A 741 8.37 -26.29 8.96
C LEU A 741 6.92 -26.32 8.47
N LYS A 742 6.54 -25.35 7.63
CA LYS A 742 5.21 -25.28 6.99
C LYS A 742 5.35 -24.93 5.49
N PRO A 743 4.79 -25.71 4.55
CA PRO A 743 4.79 -25.32 3.14
C PRO A 743 3.93 -24.06 2.92
N LEU A 744 4.41 -23.17 2.05
CA LEU A 744 3.66 -22.01 1.56
C LEU A 744 2.63 -22.42 0.52
N ASP A 745 1.47 -21.75 0.56
CA ASP A 745 0.62 -21.63 -0.62
C ASP A 745 1.37 -20.81 -1.69
N ARG A 746 1.45 -21.33 -2.91
CA ARG A 746 2.14 -20.69 -4.04
C ARG A 746 1.58 -19.31 -4.39
N HIS A 747 0.33 -19.04 -4.01
CA HIS A 747 -0.35 -17.76 -4.22
C HIS A 747 -0.22 -16.79 -3.02
N ASN A 748 0.55 -17.16 -1.98
CA ASN A 748 0.78 -16.34 -0.78
C ASN A 748 2.29 -16.16 -0.49
N THR A 749 2.98 -15.54 -1.45
CA THR A 749 4.40 -15.18 -1.38
C THR A 749 4.56 -13.65 -1.52
N ALA A 750 5.62 -13.10 -0.94
CA ALA A 750 5.94 -11.69 -1.14
C ALA A 750 6.66 -11.46 -2.47
N VAL A 751 6.48 -10.25 -3.01
CA VAL A 751 6.91 -9.83 -4.35
C VAL A 751 7.86 -8.65 -4.18
N VAL A 752 9.05 -8.74 -4.77
CA VAL A 752 10.08 -7.69 -4.69
C VAL A 752 10.11 -6.87 -5.98
N CYS A 753 10.51 -5.61 -5.86
CA CYS A 753 10.93 -4.77 -6.98
C CYS A 753 12.25 -4.09 -6.58
N ALA A 754 13.31 -4.35 -7.35
CA ALA A 754 14.66 -3.91 -7.02
C ALA A 754 15.38 -3.28 -8.22
N ILE A 755 16.19 -2.26 -7.92
CA ILE A 755 17.19 -1.68 -8.83
C ILE A 755 18.55 -1.74 -8.13
N GLY A 756 19.50 -2.41 -8.77
CA GLY A 756 20.86 -2.61 -8.28
C GLY A 756 21.86 -1.98 -9.24
N ARG A 757 22.97 -1.44 -8.74
CA ARG A 757 23.97 -0.76 -9.58
C ARG A 757 25.38 -1.22 -9.24
N ASN A 758 26.19 -1.37 -10.28
CA ASN A 758 27.64 -1.51 -10.16
C ASN A 758 28.35 -0.44 -11.03
N ALA A 759 29.66 -0.55 -11.18
CA ALA A 759 30.47 0.41 -11.94
C ALA A 759 30.23 0.40 -13.46
N THR A 760 29.49 -0.57 -14.01
CA THR A 760 29.30 -0.74 -15.47
C THR A 760 27.86 -0.61 -15.94
N ALA A 761 26.85 -0.94 -15.12
CA ALA A 761 25.44 -0.85 -15.48
C ALA A 761 24.51 -0.66 -14.27
N ILE A 762 23.28 -0.23 -14.59
CA ILE A 762 22.10 -0.32 -13.72
C ILE A 762 21.35 -1.59 -14.11
N TYR A 763 21.00 -2.39 -13.11
CA TYR A 763 20.21 -3.62 -13.24
C TYR A 763 18.88 -3.41 -12.56
N ALA A 764 17.79 -3.88 -13.15
CA ALA A 764 16.47 -3.87 -12.52
C ALA A 764 15.78 -5.21 -12.72
N ASN A 765 15.04 -5.68 -11.72
CA ASN A 765 14.20 -6.86 -11.83
C ASN A 765 12.93 -6.67 -10.99
N ALA A 766 11.82 -7.21 -11.51
CA ALA A 766 10.55 -7.31 -10.80
C ALA A 766 10.22 -8.79 -10.59
N ASP A 767 9.83 -9.16 -9.37
CA ASP A 767 9.68 -10.57 -9.00
C ASP A 767 8.57 -11.24 -9.82
N GLY A 768 8.93 -12.31 -10.52
CA GLY A 768 8.07 -12.99 -11.50
C GLY A 768 6.77 -13.54 -10.90
N ARG A 769 6.67 -13.65 -9.57
CA ARG A 769 5.46 -14.04 -8.83
C ARG A 769 4.25 -13.12 -9.08
N LYS A 770 4.48 -11.83 -9.41
CA LYS A 770 3.41 -10.86 -9.75
C LYS A 770 3.33 -10.51 -11.23
N ARG A 771 4.37 -10.87 -12.01
CA ARG A 771 4.59 -10.51 -13.42
C ARG A 771 4.73 -9.01 -13.67
N GLY A 772 5.45 -8.32 -12.78
CA GLY A 772 5.95 -6.97 -13.07
C GLY A 772 7.04 -6.98 -14.14
N ASP A 773 7.42 -5.78 -14.59
CA ASP A 773 8.47 -5.60 -15.59
C ASP A 773 9.19 -4.26 -15.39
N VAL A 774 10.29 -4.06 -16.13
CA VAL A 774 11.27 -2.98 -15.92
C VAL A 774 11.51 -2.17 -17.19
N ALA A 775 11.74 -0.87 -17.04
CA ALA A 775 12.02 0.05 -18.14
C ALA A 775 13.15 1.02 -17.77
N GLY A 776 13.86 1.55 -18.77
CA GLY A 776 15.03 2.40 -18.58
C GLY A 776 15.82 2.62 -19.87
N PHE A 777 16.94 3.35 -19.76
CA PHE A 777 17.83 3.72 -20.87
C PHE A 777 19.29 3.86 -20.42
#